data_AF-A0A661BIX8-F1
#
_entry.id   AF-A0A661BIX8-F1
#
_cell.length_a   1.000
_cell.length_b   1.000
_cell.length_c   1.000
_cell.angle_alpha   90.00
_cell.angle_beta   90.00
_cell.angle_gamma   90.00
#
_symmetry.space_group_name_H-M   'P 1'
#
loop_
_entity.id
_entity.type
_entity.pdbx_description
1 polymer ?
#
loop_
_entity_poly.entity_id
_entity_poly.type
_entity_poly.pdbx_seq_one_letter_code
_entity_poly.pdbx_strand_id
1 'polypeptide(L)'
;MKREEKIVGKLASFLPETVASAIISNPDDFYILGERREVTVLFADITGFVSISEKSDPEELFILINTYFKRFIDAIKRYDGTIDKFLGDALLVLFGASRAHPDDPMRAVICASEILKAVEDVNSHPPKLHFRLPRISVSIGIATGKVVSGLVGDDTHREYTVIGDTVNLASRLETLASPGEILVSEETFIATNDNILYESLPPQKIRGKRKKQRVYRFISERMEKEELATDVPFGLKKTETEIIETIEKGVPVAILGETGTGKSLLVRGIKDKLLRSGYSPILVETPSWGKNLYLFLAGKILPKKGIRSLAGVKKNLLPLLNPLILTSFPGEENFESILPEERERLTFEIIDEIFRRLARRNRSALIVENSSNLDRASTILLRRISKTPCPILITATEKTAPVERCATFRLRNFSLSKTKSFIRYILCVPRVGKRLADFVHKETHGNPGHIKEMLSFLIDKGVLRISGGKAELQSVPDDLPDGMAGLVISRVDRLDPGSRAVLKSAAVAGEQFTRPVIRFLSREKGCSFYLTKLEKSGLIRRINGGFAFTTNTIKEAVYSSILESQRIVAHRMVAAFLEANDRDKLEAIAFQYNAGKNYQKAFSFFYLAGKKYSSISATREALYYYENAYQAWRKTKGKEKDGIELLLSMSKMHWILGELEEMLHLGELALALAKRCGMQESIANALSAIGLAYDEMGKFEQATLCHRKAEDIYRQLQQFPRIIDALNNLGITALDAGNTVLAEKKFTEALKLAQERKLIEASLADVYASLGYLLFSRGKLSEAVEYYKKAEKIDEQFGNIRGQAINGINIANILMEKGEYSSEEEYLTRALDIFTKINDIRGMLLAMNNLGELKRVTGDINSAWKLHRRAKRLALAHNDPEALTDALRNMGLDKLDIGDTRNARRYIYRSLTLARENIDKSGELEAEIARLSYIVKVGRGNRGSCLRRIEQLSAETGNRFAVERARAILQEAPV
;
A
#
# COMPACT_ATOMS: atom_id res chain seq x y z
N MET A 1 24.62 -44.55 10.43
CA MET A 1 24.12 -44.42 11.82
C MET A 1 25.22 -44.53 12.88
N LYS A 2 25.62 -45.70 13.42
CA LYS A 2 26.58 -45.76 14.56
C LYS A 2 27.94 -45.07 14.35
N ARG A 3 28.44 -44.98 13.11
CA ARG A 3 29.70 -44.30 12.76
C ARG A 3 29.51 -42.78 12.61
N GLU A 4 28.39 -42.35 12.03
CA GLU A 4 28.00 -40.94 11.92
C GLU A 4 27.66 -40.34 13.28
N GLU A 5 26.94 -41.05 14.15
CA GLU A 5 26.65 -40.64 15.53
C GLU A 5 27.95 -40.46 16.36
N LYS A 6 28.94 -41.34 16.15
CA LYS A 6 30.26 -41.21 16.79
C LYS A 6 31.05 -40.00 16.29
N ILE A 7 30.88 -39.65 15.02
CA ILE A 7 31.53 -38.48 14.40
C ILE A 7 30.82 -37.19 14.82
N VAL A 8 29.48 -37.17 14.86
CA VAL A 8 28.67 -36.07 15.43
C VAL A 8 29.06 -35.83 16.88
N GLY A 9 29.17 -36.87 17.71
CA GLY A 9 29.57 -36.73 19.11
C GLY A 9 30.99 -36.17 19.29
N LYS A 10 31.92 -36.43 18.36
CA LYS A 10 33.25 -35.80 18.36
C LYS A 10 33.22 -34.37 17.81
N LEU A 11 32.46 -34.11 16.74
CA LEU A 11 32.30 -32.77 16.16
C LEU A 11 31.53 -31.82 17.09
N ALA A 12 30.62 -32.34 17.93
CA ALA A 12 29.89 -31.59 18.94
C ALA A 12 30.80 -30.99 20.04
N SER A 13 32.04 -31.47 20.15
CA SER A 13 33.05 -30.86 21.02
C SER A 13 33.74 -29.64 20.40
N PHE A 14 33.53 -29.38 19.10
CA PHE A 14 34.12 -28.27 18.35
C PHE A 14 33.07 -27.34 17.69
N LEU A 15 31.82 -27.80 17.54
CA LEU A 15 30.71 -27.06 16.95
C LEU A 15 29.43 -27.32 17.74
N PRO A 16 28.49 -26.37 17.81
CA PRO A 16 27.16 -26.64 18.35
C PRO A 16 26.50 -27.82 17.63
N GLU A 17 25.85 -28.71 18.37
CA GLU A 17 25.26 -29.95 17.86
C GLU A 17 24.26 -29.72 16.70
N THR A 18 23.54 -28.60 16.75
CA THR A 18 22.61 -28.15 15.71
C THR A 18 23.33 -27.80 14.40
N VAL A 19 24.52 -27.21 14.47
CA VAL A 19 25.35 -26.83 13.32
C VAL A 19 26.03 -28.06 12.75
N ALA A 20 26.59 -28.93 13.60
CA ALA A 20 27.20 -30.20 13.17
C ALA A 20 26.19 -31.09 12.42
N SER A 21 24.95 -31.18 12.93
CA SER A 21 23.87 -31.93 12.28
C SER A 21 23.45 -31.32 10.93
N ALA A 22 23.46 -29.99 10.82
CA ALA A 22 23.12 -29.29 9.57
C ALA A 22 24.18 -29.50 8.48
N ILE A 23 25.47 -29.44 8.83
CA ILE A 23 26.59 -29.65 7.89
C ILE A 23 26.57 -31.06 7.31
N ILE A 24 26.27 -32.07 8.13
CA ILE A 24 26.21 -33.47 7.68
C ILE A 24 25.00 -33.72 6.77
N SER A 25 23.88 -33.02 7.02
CA SER A 25 22.64 -33.20 6.26
C SER A 25 22.67 -32.55 4.87
N ASN A 26 23.47 -31.49 4.67
CA ASN A 26 23.59 -30.81 3.38
C ASN A 26 25.03 -30.28 3.17
N PRO A 27 25.97 -31.16 2.78
CA PRO A 27 27.38 -30.83 2.67
C PRO A 27 27.74 -29.96 1.45
N ASP A 28 26.79 -29.53 0.62
CA ASP A 28 27.07 -28.70 -0.58
C ASP A 28 26.49 -27.27 -0.49
N ASP A 29 25.63 -26.96 0.49
CA ASP A 29 24.82 -25.73 0.55
C ASP A 29 25.32 -24.76 1.65
N PHE A 30 26.61 -24.44 1.59
CA PHE A 30 27.35 -23.76 2.67
C PHE A 30 27.06 -22.26 2.86
N TYR A 31 26.45 -21.58 1.89
CA TYR A 31 26.09 -20.15 2.00
C TYR A 31 24.88 -19.88 2.92
N ILE A 32 24.32 -20.92 3.56
CA ILE A 32 23.04 -20.87 4.28
C ILE A 32 23.21 -20.71 5.82
N LEU A 33 24.41 -20.81 6.39
CA LEU A 33 24.58 -20.96 7.84
C LEU A 33 24.66 -19.66 8.66
N GLY A 34 24.61 -18.49 8.02
CA GLY A 34 24.48 -17.22 8.72
C GLY A 34 23.03 -16.89 9.04
N GLU A 35 22.72 -16.47 10.26
CA GLU A 35 21.39 -16.01 10.70
C GLU A 35 21.49 -14.73 11.53
N ARG A 36 20.49 -13.84 11.41
CA ARG A 36 20.37 -12.69 12.31
C ARG A 36 19.62 -13.13 13.56
N ARG A 37 20.25 -12.96 14.71
CA ARG A 37 19.70 -13.31 16.02
C ARG A 37 19.96 -12.20 17.02
N GLU A 38 19.13 -12.13 18.04
CA GLU A 38 19.46 -11.41 19.26
C GLU A 38 20.20 -12.38 20.18
N VAL A 39 21.37 -11.97 20.68
CA VAL A 39 22.27 -12.83 21.46
C VAL A 39 22.74 -12.02 22.65
N THR A 40 22.84 -12.67 23.81
CA THR A 40 23.55 -12.13 24.96
C THR A 40 24.95 -12.72 25.00
N VAL A 41 25.94 -11.83 25.02
CA VAL A 41 27.37 -12.16 25.00
C VAL A 41 27.92 -11.90 26.39
N LEU A 42 28.58 -12.90 26.97
CA LEU A 42 29.29 -12.82 28.23
C LEU A 42 30.79 -13.01 27.95
N PHE A 43 31.58 -12.03 28.40
CA PHE A 43 33.04 -12.15 28.50
C PHE A 43 33.43 -12.27 29.96
N ALA A 44 34.27 -13.24 30.30
CA ALA A 44 34.82 -13.42 31.62
C ALA A 44 36.35 -13.58 31.53
N ASP A 45 37.10 -12.74 32.22
CA ASP A 45 38.57 -12.73 32.19
C ASP A 45 39.17 -12.88 33.60
N ILE A 46 40.26 -13.64 33.72
CA ILE A 46 40.96 -13.81 35.01
C ILE A 46 41.83 -12.58 35.28
N THR A 47 41.42 -11.77 36.25
CA THR A 47 42.07 -10.50 36.52
C THR A 47 43.46 -10.68 37.12
N GLY A 48 44.47 -10.08 36.48
CA GLY A 48 45.87 -10.16 36.91
C GLY A 48 46.59 -11.45 36.48
N PHE A 49 46.02 -12.21 35.53
CA PHE A 49 46.59 -13.46 35.04
C PHE A 49 48.02 -13.30 34.51
N VAL A 50 48.35 -12.20 33.83
CA VAL A 50 49.72 -11.95 33.32
C VAL A 50 50.75 -12.03 34.46
N SER A 51 50.48 -11.37 35.59
CA SER A 51 51.38 -11.41 36.76
C SER A 51 51.43 -12.76 37.45
N ILE A 52 50.39 -13.59 37.30
CA ILE A 52 50.38 -14.99 37.77
C ILE A 52 51.22 -15.85 36.82
N SER A 53 51.05 -15.69 35.51
CA SER A 53 51.76 -16.45 34.49
C SER A 53 53.27 -16.23 34.50
N GLU A 54 53.74 -15.02 34.85
CA GLU A 54 55.17 -14.72 34.99
C GLU A 54 55.82 -15.39 36.22
N LYS A 55 55.02 -15.78 37.22
CA LYS A 55 55.49 -16.29 38.52
C LYS A 55 55.22 -17.78 38.75
N SER A 56 54.49 -18.41 37.84
CA SER A 56 54.06 -19.81 37.95
C SER A 56 54.77 -20.67 36.92
N ASP A 57 55.00 -21.94 37.25
CA ASP A 57 55.46 -22.93 36.28
C ASP A 57 54.35 -23.17 35.21
N PRO A 58 54.69 -23.39 33.92
CA PRO A 58 53.69 -23.63 32.87
C PRO A 58 52.75 -24.81 33.13
N GLU A 59 53.21 -25.90 33.77
CA GLU A 59 52.36 -27.04 34.13
C GLU A 59 51.39 -26.66 35.26
N GLU A 60 51.88 -25.93 36.26
CA GLU A 60 51.04 -25.40 37.35
C GLU A 60 49.97 -24.42 36.83
N LEU A 61 50.34 -23.56 35.87
CA LEU A 61 49.45 -22.62 35.20
C LEU A 61 48.37 -23.34 34.37
N PHE A 62 48.75 -24.41 33.67
CA PHE A 62 47.81 -25.26 32.93
C PHE A 62 46.80 -25.97 33.85
N ILE A 63 47.27 -26.49 34.99
CA ILE A 63 46.41 -27.11 36.01
C ILE A 63 45.48 -26.05 36.64
N LEU A 64 45.99 -24.84 36.91
CA LEU A 64 45.22 -23.72 37.42
C LEU A 64 44.05 -23.38 36.50
N ILE A 65 44.33 -23.07 35.22
CA ILE A 65 43.29 -22.69 34.24
C ILE A 65 42.23 -23.79 34.14
N ASN A 66 42.62 -25.05 33.96
CA ASN A 66 41.67 -26.14 33.79
C ASN A 66 40.83 -26.40 35.05
N THR A 67 41.37 -26.14 36.24
CA THR A 67 40.62 -26.27 37.50
C THR A 67 39.47 -25.27 37.57
N TYR A 68 39.72 -24.00 37.26
CA TYR A 68 38.68 -22.95 37.26
C TYR A 68 37.75 -23.06 36.04
N PHE A 69 38.29 -23.28 34.84
CA PHE A 69 37.48 -23.41 33.62
C PHE A 69 36.52 -24.59 33.70
N LYS A 70 36.89 -25.70 34.35
CA LYS A 70 35.94 -26.79 34.59
C LYS A 70 34.71 -26.32 35.37
N ARG A 71 34.89 -25.51 36.42
CA ARG A 71 33.79 -24.94 37.20
C ARG A 71 32.98 -23.93 36.39
N PHE A 72 33.63 -23.13 35.54
CA PHE A 72 32.95 -22.18 34.66
C PHE A 72 32.11 -22.90 33.61
N ILE A 73 32.66 -23.94 32.97
CA ILE A 73 31.96 -24.77 31.98
C ILE A 73 30.71 -25.41 32.60
N ASP A 74 30.79 -25.89 33.84
CA ASP A 74 29.64 -26.47 34.55
C ASP A 74 28.53 -25.44 34.79
N ALA A 75 28.89 -24.20 35.17
CA ALA A 75 27.93 -23.09 35.31
C ALA A 75 27.34 -22.69 33.94
N ILE A 76 28.18 -22.53 32.91
CA ILE A 76 27.77 -22.16 31.56
C ILE A 76 26.78 -23.17 30.98
N LYS A 77 27.08 -24.48 31.09
CA LYS A 77 26.19 -25.55 30.63
C LYS A 77 24.86 -25.58 31.38
N ARG A 78 24.86 -25.28 32.68
CA ARG A 78 23.63 -25.24 33.49
C ARG A 78 22.63 -24.21 32.97
N TYR A 79 23.12 -23.09 32.45
CA TYR A 79 22.29 -22.02 31.87
C TYR A 79 22.20 -22.07 30.34
N ASP A 80 22.49 -23.23 29.71
CA ASP A 80 22.47 -23.46 28.26
C ASP A 80 23.32 -22.45 27.45
N GLY A 81 24.37 -21.90 28.07
CA GLY A 81 25.34 -21.06 27.39
C GLY A 81 26.26 -21.90 26.51
N THR A 82 26.59 -21.38 25.32
CA THR A 82 27.54 -22.01 24.39
C THR A 82 28.88 -21.29 24.48
N ILE A 83 29.96 -22.02 24.72
CA ILE A 83 31.32 -21.44 24.67
C ILE A 83 31.69 -21.26 23.20
N ASP A 84 31.96 -20.03 22.78
CA ASP A 84 32.42 -19.73 21.43
C ASP A 84 33.89 -20.11 21.29
N LYS A 85 34.74 -19.59 22.19
CA LYS A 85 36.18 -19.86 22.25
C LYS A 85 36.79 -19.49 23.58
N PHE A 86 37.94 -20.11 23.85
CA PHE A 86 38.87 -19.71 24.90
C PHE A 86 39.86 -18.71 24.32
N LEU A 87 40.11 -17.62 25.03
CA LEU A 87 41.01 -16.53 24.63
C LEU A 87 42.14 -16.43 25.66
N GLY A 88 42.92 -17.51 25.82
CA GLY A 88 43.89 -17.63 26.90
C GLY A 88 43.20 -17.81 28.25
N ASP A 89 43.24 -16.76 29.07
CA ASP A 89 42.62 -16.62 30.39
C ASP A 89 41.19 -16.07 30.35
N ALA A 90 40.75 -15.59 29.19
CA ALA A 90 39.38 -15.13 28.97
C ALA A 90 38.48 -16.19 28.31
N LEU A 91 37.18 -16.06 28.56
CA LEU A 91 36.10 -16.88 28.00
C LEU A 91 35.10 -16.01 27.26
N LEU A 92 34.75 -16.43 26.04
CA LEU A 92 33.63 -15.89 25.30
C LEU A 92 32.47 -16.88 25.31
N VAL A 93 31.35 -16.48 25.92
CA VAL A 93 30.15 -17.30 26.07
C VAL A 93 28.97 -16.61 25.40
N LEU A 94 28.18 -17.41 24.68
CA LEU A 94 27.04 -16.96 23.89
C LEU A 94 25.75 -17.60 24.41
N PHE A 95 24.78 -16.75 24.68
CA PHE A 95 23.41 -17.12 25.04
C PHE A 95 22.51 -16.69 23.88
N GLY A 96 21.83 -17.64 23.24
CA GLY A 96 20.91 -17.38 22.12
C GLY A 96 21.46 -17.60 20.71
N ALA A 97 22.76 -17.86 20.56
CA ALA A 97 23.42 -17.94 19.26
C ALA A 97 23.09 -19.22 18.48
N SER A 98 23.13 -20.38 19.15
CA SER A 98 22.87 -21.70 18.58
C SER A 98 21.40 -22.14 18.77
N ARG A 99 20.86 -21.82 19.94
CA ARG A 99 19.47 -22.02 20.35
C ARG A 99 19.02 -20.74 21.05
N ALA A 100 18.00 -20.08 20.50
CA ALA A 100 17.51 -18.83 21.04
C ALA A 100 16.65 -19.09 22.29
N HIS A 101 17.09 -18.53 23.40
CA HIS A 101 16.30 -18.39 24.60
C HIS A 101 16.08 -16.90 24.90
N PRO A 102 15.20 -16.59 25.83
CA PRO A 102 14.58 -15.27 25.79
C PRO A 102 14.76 -14.53 27.11
N ASP A 103 14.84 -15.30 28.17
CA ASP A 103 15.62 -14.99 29.35
C ASP A 103 17.14 -15.17 29.12
N ASP A 104 17.64 -15.28 27.88
CA ASP A 104 19.08 -15.32 27.59
C ASP A 104 19.87 -14.19 28.28
N PRO A 105 19.36 -12.94 28.36
CA PRO A 105 19.96 -11.89 29.18
C PRO A 105 20.04 -12.27 30.67
N MET A 106 18.97 -12.85 31.22
CA MET A 106 18.89 -13.29 32.61
C MET A 106 19.84 -14.47 32.89
N ARG A 107 19.82 -15.49 32.03
CA ARG A 107 20.71 -16.65 32.05
C ARG A 107 22.17 -16.25 32.07
N ALA A 108 22.56 -15.29 31.23
CA ALA A 108 23.91 -14.77 31.21
C ALA A 108 24.29 -14.10 32.54
N VAL A 109 23.41 -13.26 33.10
CA VAL A 109 23.66 -12.54 34.36
C VAL A 109 23.74 -13.49 35.55
N ILE A 110 22.83 -14.46 35.65
CA ILE A 110 22.85 -15.47 36.72
C ILE A 110 24.05 -16.40 36.56
N CYS A 111 24.38 -16.80 35.33
CA CYS A 111 25.59 -17.58 35.03
C CYS A 111 26.85 -16.83 35.47
N ALA A 112 26.96 -15.52 35.19
CA ALA A 112 28.06 -14.69 35.65
C ALA A 112 28.17 -14.65 37.18
N SER A 113 27.04 -14.51 37.88
CA SER A 113 26.99 -14.57 39.34
C SER A 113 27.45 -15.94 39.88
N GLU A 114 27.04 -17.05 39.25
CA GLU A 114 27.53 -18.38 39.61
C GLU A 114 29.02 -18.58 39.32
N ILE A 115 29.54 -18.00 38.23
CA ILE A 115 30.98 -18.01 37.92
C ILE A 115 31.76 -17.34 39.06
N LEU A 116 31.33 -16.17 39.54
CA LEU A 116 31.97 -15.49 40.67
C LEU A 116 31.91 -16.33 41.96
N LYS A 117 30.74 -16.91 42.28
CA LYS A 117 30.59 -17.83 43.43
C LYS A 117 31.51 -19.05 43.32
N ALA A 118 31.67 -19.60 42.12
CA ALA A 118 32.55 -20.74 41.88
C ALA A 118 34.04 -20.36 42.07
N VAL A 119 34.45 -19.16 41.68
CA VAL A 119 35.80 -18.64 41.98
C VAL A 119 36.02 -18.53 43.49
N GLU A 120 35.05 -17.98 44.21
CA GLU A 120 35.12 -17.82 45.67
C GLU A 120 35.18 -19.16 46.40
N ASP A 121 34.40 -20.16 45.95
CA ASP A 121 34.44 -21.52 46.49
C ASP A 121 35.81 -22.16 46.30
N VAL A 122 36.40 -22.10 45.10
CA VAL A 122 37.74 -22.66 44.84
C VAL A 122 38.83 -21.90 45.59
N ASN A 123 38.72 -20.57 45.72
CA ASN A 123 39.66 -19.76 46.50
C ASN A 123 39.62 -20.04 48.01
N SER A 124 38.46 -20.46 48.51
CA SER A 124 38.21 -20.80 49.93
C SER A 124 38.52 -22.26 50.23
N HIS A 125 38.24 -23.16 49.28
CA HIS A 125 38.42 -24.60 49.36
C HIS A 125 39.25 -25.14 48.17
N PRO A 126 40.54 -24.77 48.07
CA PRO A 126 41.36 -25.19 46.95
C PRO A 126 41.54 -26.73 46.95
N PRO A 127 41.50 -27.40 45.78
CA PRO A 127 41.76 -28.82 45.68
C PRO A 127 43.15 -29.18 46.21
N LYS A 128 43.28 -30.37 46.81
CA LYS A 128 44.56 -30.90 47.29
C LYS A 128 45.47 -31.24 46.11
N LEU A 129 46.34 -30.30 45.75
CA LEU A 129 47.39 -30.46 44.73
C LEU A 129 48.77 -30.48 45.40
N HIS A 130 49.80 -30.86 44.64
CA HIS A 130 51.21 -30.88 45.08
C HIS A 130 51.79 -29.47 45.29
N PHE A 131 51.08 -28.44 44.83
CA PHE A 131 51.39 -27.02 45.00
C PHE A 131 50.12 -26.25 45.42
N ARG A 132 50.29 -25.03 45.94
CA ARG A 132 49.17 -24.19 46.39
C ARG A 132 48.65 -23.35 45.23
N LEU A 133 47.37 -23.46 44.91
CA LEU A 133 46.75 -22.62 43.88
C LEU A 133 46.71 -21.15 44.33
N PRO A 134 47.18 -20.21 43.50
CA PRO A 134 47.00 -18.78 43.75
C PRO A 134 45.52 -18.42 43.72
N ARG A 135 45.12 -17.47 44.58
CA ARG A 135 43.76 -16.92 44.54
C ARG A 135 43.59 -16.04 43.32
N ILE A 136 42.51 -16.24 42.58
CA ILE A 136 42.19 -15.43 41.40
C ILE A 136 40.93 -14.62 41.62
N SER A 137 40.74 -13.59 40.79
CA SER A 137 39.46 -12.89 40.65
C SER A 137 39.09 -12.85 39.17
N VAL A 138 37.81 -12.65 38.87
CA VAL A 138 37.30 -12.62 37.49
C VAL A 138 36.53 -11.32 37.27
N SER A 139 36.77 -10.67 36.14
CA SER A 139 36.02 -9.51 35.67
C SER A 139 35.06 -9.97 34.58
N ILE A 140 33.79 -9.51 34.62
CA ILE A 140 32.76 -9.99 33.70
C ILE A 140 32.02 -8.83 33.03
N GLY A 141 31.89 -8.91 31.71
CA GLY A 141 31.12 -7.98 30.89
C GLY A 141 30.02 -8.69 30.11
N ILE A 142 28.80 -8.17 30.17
CA ILE A 142 27.64 -8.76 29.51
C ILE A 142 26.95 -7.72 28.63
N ALA A 143 26.68 -8.07 27.36
CA ALA A 143 25.89 -7.23 26.47
C ALA A 143 24.87 -8.02 25.67
N THR A 144 23.69 -7.46 25.50
CA THR A 144 22.59 -8.03 24.72
C THR A 144 22.36 -7.20 23.46
N GLY A 145 22.20 -7.86 22.31
CA GLY A 145 21.85 -7.15 21.09
C GLY A 145 21.90 -8.01 19.84
N LYS A 146 21.62 -7.39 18.71
CA LYS A 146 21.52 -8.07 17.41
C LYS A 146 22.89 -8.38 16.84
N VAL A 147 23.13 -9.65 16.53
CA VAL A 147 24.36 -10.17 15.93
C VAL A 147 24.04 -11.05 14.71
N VAL A 148 25.07 -11.36 13.93
CA VAL A 148 25.01 -12.42 12.91
C VAL A 148 25.74 -13.63 13.46
N SER A 149 25.05 -14.76 13.59
CA SER A 149 25.63 -16.03 14.01
C SER A 149 25.82 -16.94 12.81
N GLY A 150 26.98 -17.58 12.63
CA GLY A 150 27.24 -18.49 11.52
C GLY A 150 28.69 -18.95 11.41
N LEU A 151 29.00 -19.76 10.40
CA LEU A 151 30.37 -20.15 10.08
C LEU A 151 31.13 -18.99 9.42
N VAL A 152 32.33 -18.72 9.93
CA VAL A 152 33.26 -17.69 9.47
C VAL A 152 34.60 -18.37 9.14
N GLY A 153 35.14 -18.12 7.95
CA GLY A 153 36.39 -18.73 7.48
C GLY A 153 36.32 -19.22 6.04
N ASP A 154 37.34 -19.93 5.59
CA ASP A 154 37.47 -20.49 4.23
C ASP A 154 37.32 -22.02 4.23
N ASP A 155 37.65 -22.71 3.14
CA ASP A 155 37.49 -24.18 3.08
C ASP A 155 38.48 -24.96 3.97
N THR A 156 39.53 -24.28 4.47
CA THR A 156 40.61 -24.89 5.24
C THR A 156 40.50 -24.63 6.75
N HIS A 157 39.95 -23.49 7.15
CA HIS A 157 39.74 -23.14 8.55
C HIS A 157 38.41 -22.39 8.73
N ARG A 158 37.48 -22.98 9.49
CA ARG A 158 36.14 -22.41 9.77
C ARG A 158 35.81 -22.48 11.24
N GLU A 159 35.21 -21.42 11.74
CA GLU A 159 34.70 -21.34 13.11
C GLU A 159 33.24 -20.90 13.09
N TYR A 160 32.39 -21.56 13.88
CA TYR A 160 31.05 -21.03 14.15
C TYR A 160 31.17 -19.95 15.21
N THR A 161 30.79 -18.72 14.90
CA THR A 161 30.90 -17.60 15.85
C THR A 161 29.85 -16.54 15.58
N VAL A 162 29.77 -15.54 16.46
CA VAL A 162 28.91 -14.37 16.31
C VAL A 162 29.71 -13.14 15.91
N ILE A 163 29.18 -12.36 14.98
CA ILE A 163 29.74 -11.08 14.54
C ILE A 163 28.73 -9.98 14.84
N GLY A 164 29.16 -8.95 15.56
CA GLY A 164 28.35 -7.76 15.81
C GLY A 164 28.99 -6.80 16.81
N ASP A 165 28.47 -5.58 16.83
CA ASP A 165 28.91 -4.52 17.76
C ASP A 165 28.63 -4.91 19.24
N THR A 166 27.64 -5.77 19.48
CA THR A 166 27.34 -6.34 20.81
C THR A 166 28.52 -7.12 21.39
N VAL A 167 29.24 -7.92 20.58
CA VAL A 167 30.40 -8.70 21.03
C VAL A 167 31.50 -7.78 21.53
N ASN A 168 31.77 -6.72 20.75
CA ASN A 168 32.76 -5.70 21.13
C ASN A 168 32.33 -4.90 22.36
N LEU A 169 31.03 -4.69 22.57
CA LEU A 169 30.52 -4.02 23.77
C LEU A 169 30.74 -4.89 25.00
N ALA A 170 30.40 -6.18 24.95
CA ALA A 170 30.59 -7.10 26.08
C ALA A 170 32.06 -7.20 26.51
N SER A 171 32.99 -7.39 25.57
CA SER A 171 34.44 -7.41 25.88
C SER A 171 34.91 -6.10 26.51
N ARG A 172 34.41 -4.94 26.07
CA ARG A 172 34.81 -3.67 26.67
C ARG A 172 34.20 -3.42 28.04
N LEU A 173 33.02 -3.97 28.32
CA LEU A 173 32.42 -3.93 29.64
C LEU A 173 33.21 -4.79 30.62
N GLU A 174 33.71 -5.94 30.17
CA GLU A 174 34.62 -6.79 30.95
C GLU A 174 35.88 -6.01 31.33
N THR A 175 36.56 -5.38 30.35
CA THR A 175 37.80 -4.62 30.61
C THR A 175 37.57 -3.39 31.51
N LEU A 176 36.33 -2.88 31.59
CA LEU A 176 35.95 -1.78 32.48
C LEU A 176 35.57 -2.25 33.89
N ALA A 177 35.27 -3.54 34.05
CA ALA A 177 34.88 -4.11 35.33
C ALA A 177 36.12 -4.27 36.23
N SER A 178 35.94 -3.99 37.51
CA SER A 178 36.95 -4.23 38.55
C SER A 178 37.00 -5.74 38.89
N PRO A 179 38.07 -6.24 39.53
CA PRO A 179 38.14 -7.65 39.92
C PRO A 179 36.92 -8.08 40.76
N GLY A 180 36.17 -9.08 40.29
CA GLY A 180 34.96 -9.59 40.95
C GLY A 180 33.67 -8.84 40.61
N GLU A 181 33.71 -7.91 39.65
CA GLU A 181 32.59 -7.08 39.23
C GLU A 181 31.93 -7.63 37.95
N ILE A 182 30.59 -7.52 37.87
CA ILE A 182 29.81 -7.80 36.66
C ILE A 182 29.21 -6.49 36.16
N LEU A 183 29.60 -6.10 34.94
CA LEU A 183 29.04 -4.94 34.24
C LEU A 183 28.15 -5.37 33.08
N VAL A 184 26.98 -4.74 32.96
CA VAL A 184 25.99 -5.05 31.92
C VAL A 184 25.65 -3.82 31.06
N SER A 185 25.33 -4.10 29.80
CA SER A 185 24.82 -3.10 28.84
C SER A 185 23.41 -2.59 29.22
N GLU A 186 22.99 -1.48 28.60
CA GLU A 186 21.64 -0.94 28.81
C GLU A 186 20.54 -1.90 28.36
N GLU A 187 20.72 -2.58 27.23
CA GLU A 187 19.79 -3.58 26.73
C GLU A 187 19.66 -4.77 27.69
N THR A 188 20.77 -5.25 28.24
CA THR A 188 20.77 -6.33 29.25
C THR A 188 20.09 -5.86 30.56
N PHE A 189 20.34 -4.62 30.98
CA PHE A 189 19.67 -4.02 32.13
C PHE A 189 18.15 -3.94 31.93
N ILE A 190 17.69 -3.40 30.80
CA ILE A 190 16.25 -3.29 30.49
C ILE A 190 15.59 -4.67 30.53
N ALA A 191 16.24 -5.70 29.99
CA ALA A 191 15.71 -7.06 29.96
C ALA A 191 15.68 -7.76 31.34
N THR A 192 16.45 -7.28 32.34
CA THR A 192 16.65 -8.02 33.61
C THR A 192 16.33 -7.22 34.88
N ASN A 193 16.11 -5.91 34.80
CA ASN A 193 15.93 -5.01 35.94
C ASN A 193 14.69 -5.30 36.80
N ASP A 194 13.72 -6.06 36.30
CA ASP A 194 12.56 -6.45 37.11
C ASP A 194 12.96 -7.44 38.22
N ASN A 195 13.93 -8.34 37.94
CA ASN A 195 14.35 -9.41 38.85
C ASN A 195 15.74 -9.21 39.45
N ILE A 196 16.56 -8.32 38.88
CA ILE A 196 17.94 -8.07 39.32
C ILE A 196 18.09 -6.62 39.79
N LEU A 197 18.75 -6.44 40.93
CA LEU A 197 19.15 -5.14 41.45
C LEU A 197 20.47 -4.72 40.81
N TYR A 198 20.47 -3.53 40.22
CA TYR A 198 21.63 -2.92 39.61
C TYR A 198 21.94 -1.55 40.21
N GLU A 199 23.23 -1.19 40.24
CA GLU A 199 23.70 0.17 40.45
C GLU A 199 23.97 0.83 39.08
N SER A 200 23.40 2.01 38.84
CA SER A 200 23.64 2.75 37.60
C SER A 200 24.96 3.53 37.69
N LEU A 201 25.88 3.29 36.76
CA LEU A 201 27.15 4.00 36.68
C LEU A 201 27.05 5.25 35.79
N PRO A 202 27.88 6.28 36.02
CA PRO A 202 27.96 7.43 35.13
C PRO A 202 28.23 7.00 33.67
N PRO A 203 27.61 7.64 32.65
CA PRO A 203 27.78 7.24 31.27
C PRO A 203 29.26 7.17 30.85
N GLN A 204 29.70 5.97 30.46
CA GLN A 204 31.10 5.66 30.17
C GLN A 204 31.45 5.95 28.71
N LYS A 205 32.64 6.52 28.47
CA LYS A 205 33.15 6.73 27.12
C LYS A 205 33.84 5.46 26.63
N ILE A 206 33.10 4.62 25.93
CA ILE A 206 33.63 3.37 25.36
C ILE A 206 34.31 3.66 24.01
N ARG A 207 35.57 3.22 23.85
CA ARG A 207 36.36 3.42 22.62
C ARG A 207 35.58 2.95 21.38
N GLY A 208 35.47 3.77 20.35
CA GLY A 208 34.76 3.42 19.10
C GLY A 208 33.24 3.65 19.11
N LYS A 209 32.63 4.06 20.24
CA LYS A 209 31.21 4.48 20.28
C LYS A 209 31.11 6.01 20.18
N ARG A 210 30.19 6.51 19.36
CA ARG A 210 29.97 7.96 19.15
C ARG A 210 29.32 8.65 20.36
N LYS A 211 28.50 7.93 21.13
CA LYS A 211 27.81 8.42 22.32
C LYS A 211 28.34 7.70 23.55
N LYS A 212 28.40 8.40 24.70
CA LYS A 212 28.66 7.76 26.00
C LYS A 212 27.59 6.68 26.24
N GLN A 213 28.01 5.51 26.71
CA GLN A 213 27.13 4.35 26.92
C GLN A 213 26.70 4.32 28.38
N ARG A 214 25.43 3.98 28.65
CA ARG A 214 24.96 3.71 30.02
C ARG A 214 25.38 2.29 30.40
N VAL A 215 25.91 2.14 31.61
CA VAL A 215 26.46 0.88 32.13
C VAL A 215 25.89 0.66 33.53
N TYR A 216 25.61 -0.58 33.85
CA TYR A 216 24.99 -0.96 35.10
C TYR A 216 25.82 -2.06 35.78
N ARG A 217 26.08 -1.89 37.07
CA ARG A 217 26.78 -2.88 37.90
C ARG A 217 25.76 -3.80 38.57
N PHE A 218 25.98 -5.10 38.47
CA PHE A 218 25.18 -6.09 39.19
C PHE A 218 25.39 -5.98 40.71
N ILE A 219 24.30 -6.02 41.49
CA ILE A 219 24.35 -6.04 42.97
C ILE A 219 23.82 -7.37 43.53
N SER A 220 22.56 -7.70 43.26
CA SER A 220 21.93 -8.93 43.78
C SER A 220 20.63 -9.26 43.05
N GLU A 221 20.09 -10.46 43.26
CA GLU A 221 18.74 -10.83 42.83
C GLU A 221 17.68 -10.16 43.74
N ARG A 222 16.52 -9.76 43.20
CA ARG A 222 15.38 -9.19 43.95
C ARG A 222 14.44 -10.28 44.47
N MET A 223 13.91 -10.13 45.69
CA MET A 223 12.84 -10.97 46.23
C MET A 223 11.45 -10.40 45.87
N GLU A 224 10.62 -11.13 45.12
CA GLU A 224 9.31 -10.66 44.61
C GLU A 224 8.23 -10.47 45.71
N LYS A 225 7.43 -9.40 45.58
CA LYS A 225 6.13 -9.20 46.26
C LYS A 225 5.01 -9.18 45.20
N GLU A 226 4.00 -10.03 45.39
CA GLU A 226 2.76 -10.09 44.60
C GLU A 226 1.75 -9.01 45.05
N GLU A 227 1.09 -8.31 44.12
CA GLU A 227 -0.15 -7.58 44.37
C GLU A 227 -1.25 -7.96 43.35
N LEU A 228 -2.44 -8.27 43.91
CA LEU A 228 -3.68 -8.65 43.25
C LEU A 228 -4.47 -7.44 42.74
N ALA A 229 -5.15 -7.57 41.59
CA ALA A 229 -6.53 -7.09 41.40
C ALA A 229 -7.24 -7.74 40.18
N THR A 230 -8.51 -8.07 40.40
CA THR A 230 -9.54 -8.82 39.64
C THR A 230 -10.18 -8.01 38.48
N ASP A 231 -10.80 -8.51 37.39
CA ASP A 231 -11.81 -9.58 37.19
C ASP A 231 -11.92 -10.14 35.71
N VAL A 232 -11.85 -11.48 35.57
CA VAL A 232 -12.66 -12.56 34.87
C VAL A 232 -13.37 -12.42 33.46
N PRO A 233 -13.95 -13.50 32.83
CA PRO A 233 -13.40 -14.22 31.67
C PRO A 233 -14.34 -14.35 30.42
N PHE A 234 -14.03 -15.26 29.49
CA PHE A 234 -14.69 -15.74 28.27
C PHE A 234 -16.16 -15.35 28.04
N GLY A 235 -16.50 -14.77 26.87
CA GLY A 235 -17.86 -14.27 26.60
C GLY A 235 -18.18 -13.87 25.16
N LEU A 236 -17.48 -14.39 24.14
CA LEU A 236 -17.77 -13.97 22.76
C LEU A 236 -19.12 -14.44 22.24
N LYS A 237 -19.82 -15.42 22.84
CA LYS A 237 -21.19 -15.76 22.39
C LYS A 237 -22.16 -14.59 22.58
N LYS A 238 -22.07 -13.90 23.72
CA LYS A 238 -22.89 -12.71 23.99
C LYS A 238 -22.50 -11.58 23.06
N THR A 239 -21.20 -11.32 22.91
CA THR A 239 -20.67 -10.30 21.99
C THR A 239 -20.99 -10.62 20.52
N GLU A 240 -20.95 -11.88 20.09
CA GLU A 240 -21.35 -12.33 18.76
C GLU A 240 -22.83 -12.05 18.52
N THR A 241 -23.69 -12.39 19.49
CA THR A 241 -25.12 -12.12 19.39
C THR A 241 -25.40 -10.62 19.36
N GLU A 242 -24.77 -9.83 20.22
CA GLU A 242 -24.87 -8.36 20.20
C GLU A 242 -24.37 -7.75 18.88
N ILE A 243 -23.25 -8.24 18.35
CA ILE A 243 -22.71 -7.81 17.05
C ILE A 243 -23.70 -8.18 15.94
N ILE A 244 -24.23 -9.40 15.93
CA ILE A 244 -25.19 -9.84 14.91
C ILE A 244 -26.48 -9.00 14.98
N GLU A 245 -27.05 -8.79 16.17
CA GLU A 245 -28.23 -7.93 16.35
C GLU A 245 -27.97 -6.49 15.87
N THR A 246 -26.77 -5.96 16.11
CA THR A 246 -26.38 -4.61 15.66
C THR A 246 -26.25 -4.55 14.14
N ILE A 247 -25.62 -5.58 13.55
CA ILE A 247 -25.46 -5.74 12.11
C ILE A 247 -26.82 -5.92 11.42
N GLU A 248 -27.74 -6.70 12.00
CA GLU A 248 -29.10 -6.93 11.50
C GLU A 248 -29.96 -5.65 11.55
N LYS A 249 -29.71 -4.74 12.50
CA LYS A 249 -30.29 -3.39 12.54
C LYS A 249 -29.73 -2.44 11.46
N GLY A 250 -28.80 -2.91 10.62
CA GLY A 250 -28.20 -2.14 9.54
C GLY A 250 -27.12 -1.14 9.99
N VAL A 251 -26.59 -1.30 11.21
CA VAL A 251 -25.50 -0.46 11.73
C VAL A 251 -24.17 -1.14 11.41
N PRO A 252 -23.22 -0.47 10.71
CA PRO A 252 -21.88 -1.01 10.51
C PRO A 252 -21.19 -1.28 11.86
N VAL A 253 -20.48 -2.38 11.97
CA VAL A 253 -19.76 -2.78 13.19
C VAL A 253 -18.25 -2.83 12.95
N ALA A 254 -17.47 -2.27 13.88
CA ALA A 254 -16.01 -2.35 13.87
C ALA A 254 -15.51 -3.11 15.11
N ILE A 255 -14.79 -4.21 14.88
CA ILE A 255 -14.06 -4.94 15.91
C ILE A 255 -12.63 -4.39 15.96
N LEU A 256 -12.32 -3.71 17.06
CA LEU A 256 -11.01 -3.12 17.31
C LEU A 256 -10.24 -3.97 18.32
N GLY A 257 -8.94 -4.13 18.15
CA GLY A 257 -8.11 -4.82 19.14
C GLY A 257 -6.69 -5.06 18.65
N GLU A 258 -5.78 -5.37 19.55
CA GLU A 258 -4.39 -5.70 19.21
C GLU A 258 -4.29 -6.99 18.40
N THR A 259 -3.17 -7.19 17.70
CA THR A 259 -2.89 -8.43 16.97
C THR A 259 -2.90 -9.61 17.96
N GLY A 260 -3.50 -10.75 17.58
CA GLY A 260 -3.61 -11.92 18.46
C GLY A 260 -4.81 -11.95 19.42
N THR A 261 -5.56 -10.85 19.57
CA THR A 261 -6.75 -10.77 20.46
C THR A 261 -7.94 -11.69 20.08
N GLY A 262 -7.87 -12.42 18.96
CA GLY A 262 -8.94 -13.32 18.52
C GLY A 262 -9.95 -12.70 17.54
N LYS A 263 -9.65 -11.53 16.95
CA LYS A 263 -10.53 -10.86 15.95
C LYS A 263 -10.97 -11.79 14.82
N SER A 264 -10.04 -12.49 14.15
CA SER A 264 -10.39 -13.39 13.04
C SER A 264 -11.19 -14.63 13.49
N LEU A 265 -11.02 -15.06 14.74
CA LEU A 265 -11.83 -16.15 15.31
C LEU A 265 -13.28 -15.69 15.53
N LEU A 266 -13.46 -14.47 16.06
CA LEU A 266 -14.76 -13.84 16.24
C LEU A 266 -15.45 -13.60 14.89
N VAL A 267 -14.72 -13.10 13.89
CA VAL A 267 -15.23 -12.92 12.52
C VAL A 267 -15.69 -14.24 11.93
N ARG A 268 -14.94 -15.34 12.13
CA ARG A 268 -15.35 -16.67 11.67
C ARG A 268 -16.65 -17.14 12.33
N GLY A 269 -16.78 -16.96 13.65
CA GLY A 269 -18.01 -17.29 14.37
C GLY A 269 -19.22 -16.48 13.89
N ILE A 270 -19.03 -15.17 13.67
CA ILE A 270 -20.07 -14.29 13.11
C ILE A 270 -20.43 -14.70 11.68
N LYS A 271 -19.43 -14.99 10.84
CA LYS A 271 -19.65 -15.44 9.46
C LYS A 271 -20.49 -16.71 9.40
N ASP A 272 -20.19 -17.70 10.23
CA ASP A 272 -20.93 -18.96 10.29
C ASP A 272 -22.37 -18.76 10.77
N LYS A 273 -22.59 -17.86 11.74
CA LYS A 273 -23.93 -17.50 12.20
C LYS A 273 -24.73 -16.70 11.16
N LEU A 274 -24.11 -15.74 10.48
CA LEU A 274 -24.71 -14.99 9.38
C LEU A 274 -25.16 -15.93 8.25
N LEU A 275 -24.34 -16.92 7.89
CA LEU A 275 -24.71 -17.97 6.93
C LEU A 275 -25.97 -18.73 7.38
N ARG A 276 -26.09 -19.08 8.67
CA ARG A 276 -27.29 -19.76 9.23
C ARG A 276 -28.52 -18.85 9.27
N SER A 277 -28.35 -17.55 9.47
CA SER A 277 -29.41 -16.54 9.41
C SER A 277 -29.82 -16.18 7.97
N GLY A 278 -29.30 -16.88 6.96
CA GLY A 278 -29.64 -16.69 5.56
C GLY A 278 -28.92 -15.54 4.87
N TYR A 279 -27.84 -15.01 5.47
CA TYR A 279 -26.97 -14.03 4.82
C TYR A 279 -25.90 -14.70 3.96
N SER A 280 -25.45 -13.99 2.91
CA SER A 280 -24.29 -14.37 2.08
C SER A 280 -23.08 -13.47 2.41
N PRO A 281 -22.22 -13.84 3.38
CA PRO A 281 -21.08 -13.02 3.78
C PRO A 281 -19.95 -13.05 2.74
N ILE A 282 -19.52 -11.87 2.32
CA ILE A 282 -18.38 -11.60 1.44
C ILE A 282 -17.20 -11.22 2.33
N LEU A 283 -16.21 -12.11 2.42
CA LEU A 283 -14.98 -11.88 3.19
C LEU A 283 -13.91 -11.27 2.30
N VAL A 284 -13.39 -10.11 2.71
CA VAL A 284 -12.28 -9.42 2.06
C VAL A 284 -11.13 -9.29 3.05
N GLU A 285 -10.07 -10.05 2.81
CA GLU A 285 -8.81 -9.97 3.56
C GLU A 285 -7.90 -8.94 2.86
N THR A 286 -7.51 -7.88 3.55
CA THR A 286 -6.69 -6.81 2.96
C THR A 286 -5.18 -7.14 3.08
N PRO A 287 -4.47 -7.40 1.96
CA PRO A 287 -3.03 -7.70 1.99
C PRO A 287 -2.21 -6.51 2.49
N SER A 288 -1.10 -6.80 3.18
CA SER A 288 -0.19 -5.80 3.75
C SER A 288 0.65 -5.01 2.74
N TRP A 289 0.61 -5.39 1.46
CA TRP A 289 1.44 -4.81 0.38
C TRP A 289 0.62 -4.10 -0.71
N GLY A 290 -0.71 -4.07 -0.60
CA GLY A 290 -1.59 -3.44 -1.58
C GLY A 290 -1.95 -2.00 -1.21
N LYS A 291 -1.69 -1.05 -2.11
CA LYS A 291 -2.44 0.23 -2.16
C LYS A 291 -3.58 0.09 -3.18
N ASN A 292 -4.61 0.93 -3.06
CA ASN A 292 -5.83 0.93 -3.88
C ASN A 292 -6.64 -0.37 -3.79
N LEU A 293 -6.77 -0.89 -2.55
CA LEU A 293 -7.52 -2.09 -2.15
C LEU A 293 -9.02 -2.07 -2.52
N TYR A 294 -9.58 -0.93 -2.94
CA TYR A 294 -10.95 -0.81 -3.43
C TYR A 294 -11.15 -1.64 -4.69
N LEU A 295 -10.11 -1.80 -5.50
CA LEU A 295 -10.11 -2.68 -6.67
C LEU A 295 -10.19 -4.15 -6.26
N PHE A 296 -9.46 -4.52 -5.21
CA PHE A 296 -9.52 -5.86 -4.63
C PHE A 296 -10.88 -6.13 -3.94
N LEU A 297 -11.40 -5.14 -3.21
CA LEU A 297 -12.75 -5.15 -2.63
C LEU A 297 -13.80 -5.35 -3.74
N ALA A 298 -13.70 -4.59 -4.84
CA ALA A 298 -14.60 -4.69 -5.99
C ALA A 298 -14.56 -6.09 -6.62
N GLY A 299 -13.37 -6.62 -6.92
CA GLY A 299 -13.22 -7.96 -7.52
C GLY A 299 -13.71 -9.11 -6.63
N LYS A 300 -13.76 -8.92 -5.30
CA LYS A 300 -14.35 -9.88 -4.35
C LYS A 300 -15.86 -9.73 -4.17
N ILE A 301 -16.36 -8.50 -4.28
CA ILE A 301 -17.79 -8.18 -4.23
C ILE A 301 -18.50 -8.64 -5.52
N LEU A 302 -17.81 -8.58 -6.66
CA LEU A 302 -18.36 -8.94 -7.97
C LEU A 302 -18.59 -10.46 -8.10
N PRO A 303 -19.79 -10.91 -8.52
CA PRO A 303 -20.11 -12.33 -8.59
C PRO A 303 -19.37 -13.03 -9.74
N LYS A 304 -18.60 -14.08 -9.41
CA LYS A 304 -17.87 -14.93 -10.39
C LYS A 304 -18.76 -15.68 -11.40
N LYS A 305 -20.09 -15.74 -11.18
CA LYS A 305 -21.05 -16.52 -12.00
C LYS A 305 -21.95 -15.67 -12.92
N GLY A 306 -21.51 -14.45 -13.26
CA GLY A 306 -21.97 -13.75 -14.45
C GLY A 306 -23.11 -12.74 -14.29
N ILE A 307 -23.27 -11.99 -15.39
CA ILE A 307 -24.01 -10.74 -15.63
C ILE A 307 -25.50 -10.79 -15.25
N ARG A 308 -26.11 -11.99 -15.14
CA ARG A 308 -27.54 -12.13 -14.83
C ARG A 308 -27.94 -11.59 -13.44
N SER A 309 -26.99 -11.53 -12.50
CA SER A 309 -27.19 -10.94 -11.17
C SER A 309 -27.15 -9.40 -11.16
N LEU A 310 -26.62 -8.77 -12.22
CA LEU A 310 -26.45 -7.33 -12.41
C LEU A 310 -27.60 -6.67 -13.19
N ALA A 311 -28.74 -7.35 -13.32
CA ALA A 311 -29.92 -6.82 -14.03
C ALA A 311 -30.31 -5.41 -13.50
N GLY A 312 -30.26 -4.42 -14.40
CA GLY A 312 -30.60 -3.02 -14.13
C GLY A 312 -29.45 -2.13 -13.68
N VAL A 313 -28.23 -2.64 -13.43
CA VAL A 313 -27.03 -1.79 -13.38
C VAL A 313 -26.88 -1.21 -14.78
N LYS A 314 -26.57 0.07 -14.91
CA LYS A 314 -26.32 0.72 -16.20
C LYS A 314 -25.31 -0.13 -16.99
N LYS A 315 -25.78 -0.92 -17.96
CA LYS A 315 -24.95 -1.94 -18.66
C LYS A 315 -23.75 -1.31 -19.35
N ASN A 316 -23.93 -0.07 -19.79
CA ASN A 316 -22.95 0.80 -20.42
C ASN A 316 -21.81 1.24 -19.48
N LEU A 317 -22.00 1.15 -18.15
CA LEU A 317 -20.98 1.44 -17.15
C LEU A 317 -20.21 0.21 -16.69
N LEU A 318 -20.70 -1.00 -16.97
CA LEU A 318 -20.03 -2.25 -16.57
C LEU A 318 -18.61 -2.40 -17.15
N PRO A 319 -18.29 -1.92 -18.37
CA PRO A 319 -16.92 -2.02 -18.88
C PRO A 319 -15.90 -1.20 -18.06
N LEU A 320 -16.30 -0.21 -17.24
CA LEU A 320 -15.39 0.45 -16.28
C LEU A 320 -14.86 -0.51 -15.20
N LEU A 321 -15.52 -1.64 -15.00
CA LEU A 321 -15.11 -2.69 -14.09
C LEU A 321 -14.30 -3.80 -14.78
N ASN A 322 -14.25 -3.85 -16.11
CA ASN A 322 -13.46 -4.86 -16.86
C ASN A 322 -12.00 -4.95 -16.43
N PRO A 323 -11.32 -3.82 -16.14
CA PRO A 323 -9.95 -3.90 -15.65
C PRO A 323 -9.82 -4.55 -14.26
N LEU A 324 -10.93 -4.70 -13.54
CA LEU A 324 -11.01 -5.08 -12.14
C LEU A 324 -11.45 -6.55 -11.94
N ILE A 325 -11.86 -7.22 -13.01
CA ILE A 325 -12.30 -8.61 -12.98
C ILE A 325 -11.67 -9.41 -14.11
N LEU A 326 -11.40 -10.69 -13.84
CA LEU A 326 -10.82 -11.63 -14.81
C LEU A 326 -11.81 -12.03 -15.93
N THR A 327 -13.07 -11.61 -15.85
CA THR A 327 -14.13 -11.95 -16.80
C THR A 327 -14.68 -10.67 -17.41
N SER A 328 -14.34 -10.38 -18.65
CA SER A 328 -14.78 -9.17 -19.37
C SER A 328 -16.30 -9.07 -19.43
N PHE A 329 -16.86 -7.93 -19.01
CA PHE A 329 -18.21 -7.53 -19.40
C PHE A 329 -18.19 -7.11 -20.89
N PRO A 330 -19.17 -7.54 -21.69
CA PRO A 330 -19.25 -7.16 -23.10
C PRO A 330 -19.57 -5.66 -23.24
N GLY A 331 -18.78 -4.94 -24.05
CA GLY A 331 -18.86 -3.51 -24.34
C GLY A 331 -17.48 -2.91 -24.63
N GLU A 332 -17.38 -1.88 -25.49
CA GLU A 332 -16.10 -1.24 -25.84
C GLU A 332 -15.54 -0.41 -24.68
N GLU A 333 -14.22 -0.48 -24.46
CA GLU A 333 -13.47 0.19 -23.38
C GLU A 333 -12.99 1.60 -23.74
N ASN A 334 -13.75 2.36 -24.53
CA ASN A 334 -13.36 3.72 -24.94
C ASN A 334 -13.76 4.75 -23.87
N PHE A 335 -13.07 4.68 -22.74
CA PHE A 335 -13.26 5.62 -21.64
C PHE A 335 -12.29 6.78 -21.65
N GLU A 336 -11.26 6.80 -22.52
CA GLU A 336 -10.18 7.83 -22.59
C GLU A 336 -10.70 9.28 -22.51
N SER A 337 -11.97 9.45 -22.87
CA SER A 337 -12.72 10.67 -22.92
C SER A 337 -13.29 11.14 -21.55
N ILE A 338 -13.44 10.26 -20.56
CA ILE A 338 -13.89 10.59 -19.19
C ILE A 338 -12.71 11.07 -18.36
N LEU A 339 -12.84 12.27 -17.75
CA LEU A 339 -11.87 12.79 -16.78
C LEU A 339 -11.58 11.73 -15.69
N PRO A 340 -10.32 11.45 -15.32
CA PRO A 340 -9.97 10.38 -14.38
C PRO A 340 -10.66 10.47 -13.04
N GLU A 341 -10.89 11.69 -12.57
CA GLU A 341 -11.61 11.98 -11.31
C GLU A 341 -13.06 11.52 -11.41
N GLU A 342 -13.68 11.78 -12.56
CA GLU A 342 -15.03 11.31 -12.86
C GLU A 342 -15.02 9.79 -13.08
N ARG A 343 -13.98 9.22 -13.70
CA ARG A 343 -13.87 7.76 -13.84
C ARG A 343 -13.73 7.04 -12.50
N GLU A 344 -12.87 7.53 -11.61
CA GLU A 344 -12.71 6.99 -10.24
C GLU A 344 -14.04 7.08 -9.48
N ARG A 345 -14.70 8.25 -9.57
CA ARG A 345 -16.01 8.46 -8.98
C ARG A 345 -17.05 7.49 -9.53
N LEU A 346 -17.11 7.29 -10.85
CA LEU A 346 -18.06 6.39 -11.50
C LEU A 346 -17.77 4.94 -11.15
N THR A 347 -16.51 4.52 -11.12
CA THR A 347 -16.11 3.22 -10.61
C THR A 347 -16.61 3.02 -9.17
N PHE A 348 -16.46 4.01 -8.29
CA PHE A 348 -16.99 3.92 -6.92
C PHE A 348 -18.52 3.89 -6.89
N GLU A 349 -19.20 4.67 -7.73
CA GLU A 349 -20.67 4.66 -7.82
C GLU A 349 -21.20 3.31 -8.31
N ILE A 350 -20.53 2.68 -9.29
CA ILE A 350 -20.91 1.36 -9.80
C ILE A 350 -20.64 0.30 -8.74
N ILE A 351 -19.48 0.31 -8.09
CA ILE A 351 -19.16 -0.64 -7.02
C ILE A 351 -20.16 -0.51 -5.86
N ASP A 352 -20.47 0.74 -5.46
CA ASP A 352 -21.50 1.03 -4.46
C ASP A 352 -22.85 0.49 -4.93
N GLU A 353 -23.33 0.83 -6.13
CA GLU A 353 -24.61 0.38 -6.69
C GLU A 353 -24.73 -1.16 -6.75
N ILE A 354 -23.70 -1.83 -7.24
CA ILE A 354 -23.63 -3.30 -7.30
C ILE A 354 -23.74 -3.87 -5.89
N PHE A 355 -23.00 -3.30 -4.94
CA PHE A 355 -23.05 -3.73 -3.55
C PHE A 355 -24.43 -3.49 -2.92
N ARG A 356 -25.06 -2.32 -3.15
CA ARG A 356 -26.43 -2.03 -2.67
C ARG A 356 -27.43 -3.06 -3.18
N ARG A 357 -27.27 -3.49 -4.42
CA ARG A 357 -28.17 -4.48 -5.06
C ARG A 357 -27.93 -5.88 -4.53
N LEU A 358 -26.67 -6.29 -4.38
CA LEU A 358 -26.32 -7.56 -3.74
C LEU A 358 -26.87 -7.63 -2.31
N ALA A 359 -26.73 -6.54 -1.56
CA ALA A 359 -27.30 -6.40 -0.23
C ALA A 359 -28.83 -6.58 -0.21
N ARG A 360 -29.56 -5.97 -1.17
CA ARG A 360 -31.03 -6.10 -1.29
C ARG A 360 -31.51 -7.46 -1.76
N ARG A 361 -30.79 -8.12 -2.69
CA ARG A 361 -31.26 -9.33 -3.38
C ARG A 361 -30.89 -10.62 -2.64
N ASN A 362 -29.73 -10.67 -2.00
CA ASN A 362 -29.14 -11.91 -1.48
C ASN A 362 -28.92 -11.90 0.05
N ARG A 363 -29.48 -10.92 0.79
CA ARG A 363 -29.10 -10.66 2.19
C ARG A 363 -27.58 -10.74 2.35
N SER A 364 -26.83 -9.92 1.60
CA SER A 364 -25.36 -9.98 1.66
C SER A 364 -24.83 -9.27 2.92
N ALA A 365 -23.69 -9.74 3.42
CA ALA A 365 -22.94 -9.07 4.48
C ALA A 365 -21.49 -8.86 4.03
N LEU A 366 -20.89 -7.69 4.26
CA LEU A 366 -19.49 -7.43 3.92
C LEU A 366 -18.63 -7.52 5.17
N ILE A 367 -17.60 -8.35 5.10
CA ILE A 367 -16.63 -8.53 6.17
C ILE A 367 -15.26 -8.10 5.65
N VAL A 368 -14.71 -7.03 6.22
CA VAL A 368 -13.39 -6.48 5.84
C VAL A 368 -12.41 -6.78 6.97
N GLU A 369 -11.49 -7.71 6.73
CA GLU A 369 -10.42 -8.03 7.68
C GLU A 369 -9.15 -7.21 7.44
N ASN A 370 -8.47 -6.82 8.53
CA ASN A 370 -7.21 -6.07 8.56
C ASN A 370 -7.28 -4.67 7.96
N SER A 371 -8.39 -3.95 8.17
CA SER A 371 -8.66 -2.65 7.56
C SER A 371 -7.61 -1.55 7.82
N SER A 372 -6.68 -1.74 8.76
CA SER A 372 -5.48 -0.89 8.93
C SER A 372 -4.57 -0.88 7.69
N ASN A 373 -4.71 -1.86 6.80
CA ASN A 373 -3.97 -1.91 5.53
C ASN A 373 -4.67 -1.10 4.41
N LEU A 374 -5.89 -0.59 4.62
CA LEU A 374 -6.62 0.18 3.61
C LEU A 374 -5.90 1.50 3.31
N ASP A 375 -5.68 1.75 2.02
CA ASP A 375 -5.30 3.06 1.52
C ASP A 375 -6.48 4.05 1.56
N ARG A 376 -6.19 5.32 1.25
CA ARG A 376 -7.15 6.43 1.32
C ARG A 376 -8.37 6.20 0.42
N ALA A 377 -8.17 5.77 -0.82
CA ALA A 377 -9.25 5.57 -1.78
C ALA A 377 -10.16 4.40 -1.35
N SER A 378 -9.58 3.33 -0.83
CA SER A 378 -10.32 2.20 -0.25
C SER A 378 -11.11 2.53 1.01
N THR A 379 -10.54 3.40 1.85
CA THR A 379 -11.25 3.93 3.01
C THR A 379 -12.45 4.77 2.58
N ILE A 380 -12.31 5.58 1.52
CA ILE A 380 -13.40 6.38 0.95
C ILE A 380 -14.50 5.48 0.38
N LEU A 381 -14.17 4.44 -0.39
CA LEU A 381 -15.15 3.48 -0.91
C LEU A 381 -15.88 2.77 0.24
N LEU A 382 -15.15 2.29 1.25
CA LEU A 382 -15.74 1.61 2.40
C LEU A 382 -16.70 2.53 3.17
N ARG A 383 -16.37 3.83 3.31
CA ARG A 383 -17.27 4.85 3.89
C ARG A 383 -18.51 5.12 3.05
N ARG A 384 -18.44 4.97 1.73
CA ARG A 384 -19.63 5.08 0.85
C ARG A 384 -20.53 3.87 1.04
N ILE A 385 -19.96 2.67 0.99
CA ILE A 385 -20.66 1.40 1.20
C ILE A 385 -21.26 1.32 2.61
N SER A 386 -20.61 1.90 3.64
CA SER A 386 -21.15 1.91 5.01
C SER A 386 -22.42 2.74 5.19
N LYS A 387 -22.80 3.57 4.21
CA LYS A 387 -24.05 4.33 4.22
C LYS A 387 -25.24 3.53 3.70
N THR A 388 -25.00 2.36 3.12
CA THR A 388 -26.06 1.45 2.70
C THR A 388 -26.59 0.65 3.89
N PRO A 389 -27.92 0.39 3.99
CA PRO A 389 -28.47 -0.49 5.01
C PRO A 389 -28.13 -1.95 4.67
N CYS A 390 -26.87 -2.30 4.86
CA CYS A 390 -26.30 -3.62 4.67
C CYS A 390 -25.42 -3.96 5.88
N PRO A 391 -25.53 -5.18 6.41
CA PRO A 391 -24.58 -5.77 7.34
C PRO A 391 -23.11 -5.58 6.95
N ILE A 392 -22.38 -4.73 7.67
CA ILE A 392 -20.94 -4.50 7.46
C ILE A 392 -20.20 -4.76 8.76
N LEU A 393 -19.19 -5.64 8.69
CA LEU A 393 -18.28 -5.94 9.79
C LEU A 393 -16.85 -5.61 9.37
N ILE A 394 -16.16 -4.82 10.17
CA ILE A 394 -14.80 -4.35 9.89
C ILE A 394 -13.90 -4.75 11.04
N THR A 395 -12.71 -5.28 10.76
CA THR A 395 -11.67 -5.47 11.81
C THR A 395 -10.53 -4.50 11.62
N ALA A 396 -10.08 -3.87 12.71
CA ALA A 396 -8.93 -2.95 12.69
C ALA A 396 -8.04 -3.17 13.93
N THR A 397 -6.77 -2.83 13.78
CA THR A 397 -5.80 -2.74 14.90
C THR A 397 -5.78 -1.35 15.54
N GLU A 398 -6.46 -0.37 14.91
CA GLU A 398 -6.45 1.03 15.32
C GLU A 398 -7.39 1.34 16.50
N LYS A 399 -7.17 2.50 17.13
CA LYS A 399 -8.01 3.01 18.24
C LYS A 399 -9.40 3.46 17.77
N THR A 400 -9.55 3.77 16.48
CA THR A 400 -10.76 4.33 15.84
C THR A 400 -11.17 3.50 14.64
N ALA A 401 -12.48 3.42 14.37
CA ALA A 401 -13.00 2.74 13.19
C ALA A 401 -12.73 3.56 11.91
N PRO A 402 -12.51 2.93 10.75
CA PRO A 402 -12.24 3.63 9.49
C PRO A 402 -13.48 4.31 8.88
N VAL A 403 -14.66 4.07 9.45
CA VAL A 403 -15.97 4.55 8.97
C VAL A 403 -16.74 5.32 10.05
N GLU A 404 -17.54 6.29 9.62
CA GLU A 404 -18.43 7.07 10.49
C GLU A 404 -19.71 6.30 10.85
N ARG A 405 -20.35 6.64 11.98
CA ARG A 405 -21.62 6.04 12.47
C ARG A 405 -21.56 4.51 12.62
N CYS A 406 -20.43 4.01 13.10
CA CYS A 406 -20.16 2.59 13.30
C CYS A 406 -20.17 2.22 14.78
N ALA A 407 -20.81 1.10 15.13
CA ALA A 407 -20.75 0.55 16.47
C ALA A 407 -19.41 -0.16 16.69
N THR A 408 -18.65 0.27 17.70
CA THR A 408 -17.30 -0.24 17.96
C THR A 408 -17.28 -1.25 19.09
N PHE A 409 -16.78 -2.45 18.83
CA PHE A 409 -16.53 -3.48 19.83
C PHE A 409 -15.02 -3.64 20.02
N ARG A 410 -14.52 -3.33 21.22
CA ARG A 410 -13.09 -3.43 21.54
C ARG A 410 -12.78 -4.78 22.19
N LEU A 411 -11.98 -5.60 21.53
CA LEU A 411 -11.38 -6.79 22.12
C LEU A 411 -10.15 -6.39 22.94
N ARG A 412 -10.09 -6.89 24.17
CA ARG A 412 -8.99 -6.71 25.11
C ARG A 412 -8.37 -8.07 25.44
N ASN A 413 -7.14 -8.05 25.94
CA ASN A 413 -6.46 -9.24 26.42
C ASN A 413 -7.23 -9.87 27.61
N PHE A 414 -7.04 -11.18 27.80
CA PHE A 414 -7.72 -11.99 28.80
C PHE A 414 -7.19 -11.72 30.20
N SER A 415 -8.06 -11.60 31.19
CA SER A 415 -7.66 -11.66 32.61
C SER A 415 -7.17 -13.07 32.99
N LEU A 416 -6.49 -13.22 34.13
CA LEU A 416 -5.92 -14.51 34.56
C LEU A 416 -6.92 -15.67 34.59
N SER A 417 -8.10 -15.47 35.14
CA SER A 417 -9.17 -16.49 35.16
C SER A 417 -9.74 -16.77 33.76
N LYS A 418 -9.62 -15.80 32.86
CA LYS A 418 -9.95 -15.87 31.43
C LYS A 418 -8.92 -16.71 30.68
N THR A 419 -7.63 -16.49 30.97
CA THR A 419 -6.53 -17.35 30.57
C THR A 419 -6.72 -18.77 31.09
N LYS A 420 -6.99 -18.99 32.38
CA LYS A 420 -7.24 -20.33 32.96
C LYS A 420 -8.38 -21.07 32.27
N SER A 421 -9.47 -20.38 31.99
CA SER A 421 -10.61 -20.95 31.27
C SER A 421 -10.28 -21.26 29.82
N PHE A 422 -9.47 -20.42 29.17
CA PHE A 422 -8.99 -20.65 27.82
C PHE A 422 -8.00 -21.82 27.74
N ILE A 423 -7.13 -21.98 28.73
CA ILE A 423 -6.22 -23.12 28.86
C ILE A 423 -7.02 -24.42 28.97
N ARG A 424 -8.06 -24.47 29.83
CA ARG A 424 -8.96 -25.63 29.95
C ARG A 424 -9.57 -26.01 28.60
N TYR A 425 -10.00 -25.01 27.84
CA TYR A 425 -10.59 -25.19 26.53
C TYR A 425 -9.57 -25.72 25.51
N ILE A 426 -8.38 -25.11 25.41
CA ILE A 426 -7.34 -25.51 24.46
C ILE A 426 -6.85 -26.93 24.75
N LEU A 427 -6.62 -27.25 26.02
CA LEU A 427 -6.09 -28.56 26.44
C LEU A 427 -7.18 -29.63 26.61
N CYS A 428 -8.45 -29.28 26.45
CA CYS A 428 -9.60 -30.16 26.70
C CYS A 428 -9.58 -30.83 28.09
N VAL A 429 -9.23 -30.08 29.13
CA VAL A 429 -9.13 -30.58 30.52
C VAL A 429 -10.15 -29.91 31.45
N PRO A 430 -10.79 -30.65 32.38
CA PRO A 430 -11.72 -30.05 33.34
C PRO A 430 -11.03 -29.14 34.37
N ARG A 431 -9.75 -29.38 34.71
CA ARG A 431 -9.00 -28.60 35.72
C ARG A 431 -7.63 -28.14 35.20
N VAL A 432 -7.22 -26.94 35.60
CA VAL A 432 -5.90 -26.35 35.30
C VAL A 432 -5.26 -25.94 36.63
N GLY A 433 -4.02 -26.35 36.85
CA GLY A 433 -3.22 -26.00 38.02
C GLY A 433 -2.97 -24.49 38.11
N LYS A 434 -2.92 -23.96 39.34
CA LYS A 434 -2.70 -22.53 39.58
C LYS A 434 -1.39 -22.04 38.96
N ARG A 435 -0.28 -22.76 39.23
CA ARG A 435 1.05 -22.48 38.68
C ARG A 435 1.08 -22.35 37.16
N LEU A 436 0.37 -23.23 36.43
CA LEU A 436 0.29 -23.18 34.97
C LEU A 436 -0.48 -21.94 34.48
N ALA A 437 -1.62 -21.62 35.12
CA ALA A 437 -2.44 -20.49 34.72
C ALA A 437 -1.75 -19.15 34.95
N ASP A 438 -1.14 -18.99 36.13
CA ASP A 438 -0.47 -17.76 36.56
C ASP A 438 0.74 -17.50 35.66
N PHE A 439 1.54 -18.53 35.42
CA PHE A 439 2.68 -18.48 34.51
C PHE A 439 2.27 -18.08 33.10
N VAL A 440 1.35 -18.82 32.46
CA VAL A 440 0.94 -18.54 31.09
C VAL A 440 0.33 -17.13 30.98
N HIS A 441 -0.37 -16.64 32.00
CA HIS A 441 -0.94 -15.29 31.97
C HIS A 441 0.10 -14.18 32.12
N LYS A 442 1.06 -14.31 33.06
CA LYS A 442 2.16 -13.35 33.29
C LYS A 442 2.89 -13.11 31.97
N GLU A 443 3.24 -14.18 31.28
CA GLU A 443 4.12 -14.18 30.11
C GLU A 443 3.43 -13.78 28.81
N THR A 444 2.12 -13.91 28.75
CA THR A 444 1.34 -13.59 27.54
C THR A 444 0.57 -12.29 27.68
N HIS A 445 0.57 -11.69 28.86
CA HIS A 445 -0.30 -10.60 29.30
C HIS A 445 -1.77 -10.84 28.92
N GLY A 446 -2.18 -12.11 28.88
CA GLY A 446 -3.54 -12.50 28.51
C GLY A 446 -3.87 -12.47 27.02
N ASN A 447 -2.93 -12.19 26.11
CA ASN A 447 -3.25 -12.20 24.69
C ASN A 447 -3.60 -13.63 24.23
N PRO A 448 -4.82 -13.91 23.72
CA PRO A 448 -5.26 -15.26 23.36
C PRO A 448 -4.35 -15.96 22.33
N GLY A 449 -3.87 -15.24 21.33
CA GLY A 449 -2.90 -15.77 20.38
C GLY A 449 -1.61 -16.20 21.07
N HIS A 450 -1.13 -15.39 22.01
CA HIS A 450 0.09 -15.64 22.77
C HIS A 450 -0.10 -16.80 23.76
N ILE A 451 -1.26 -16.90 24.41
CA ILE A 451 -1.62 -18.03 25.30
C ILE A 451 -1.56 -19.33 24.54
N LYS A 452 -2.15 -19.40 23.34
CA LYS A 452 -2.12 -20.61 22.54
C LYS A 452 -0.69 -21.00 22.16
N GLU A 453 0.12 -20.03 21.76
CA GLU A 453 1.50 -20.25 21.37
C GLU A 453 2.37 -20.71 22.57
N MET A 454 2.18 -20.07 23.74
CA MET A 454 2.84 -20.44 24.99
C MET A 454 2.44 -21.86 25.44
N LEU A 455 1.16 -22.23 25.36
CA LEU A 455 0.72 -23.59 25.68
C LEU A 455 1.32 -24.63 24.74
N SER A 456 1.36 -24.35 23.44
CA SER A 456 2.04 -25.21 22.48
C SER A 456 3.52 -25.36 22.82
N PHE A 457 4.21 -24.27 23.17
CA PHE A 457 5.60 -24.32 23.63
C PHE A 457 5.79 -25.22 24.86
N LEU A 458 4.93 -25.10 25.87
CA LEU A 458 4.98 -25.91 27.09
C LEU A 458 4.70 -27.40 26.85
N ILE A 459 3.78 -27.72 25.94
CA ILE A 459 3.52 -29.10 25.48
C ILE A 459 4.77 -29.65 24.78
N ASP A 460 5.32 -28.89 23.84
CA ASP A 460 6.49 -29.30 23.06
C ASP A 460 7.73 -29.49 23.94
N LYS A 461 7.83 -28.79 25.06
CA LYS A 461 8.88 -28.95 26.08
C LYS A 461 8.68 -30.13 27.00
N GLY A 462 7.51 -30.77 26.98
CA GLY A 462 7.18 -31.87 27.89
C GLY A 462 7.03 -31.47 29.37
N VAL A 463 7.06 -30.17 29.69
CA VAL A 463 6.90 -29.67 31.07
C VAL A 463 5.44 -29.60 31.51
N LEU A 464 4.51 -29.78 30.55
CA LEU A 464 3.08 -29.80 30.80
C LEU A 464 2.60 -31.25 31.04
N ARG A 465 2.20 -31.58 32.27
CA ARG A 465 1.59 -32.87 32.59
C ARG A 465 0.07 -32.78 32.53
N ILE A 466 -0.55 -33.70 31.79
CA ILE A 466 -2.01 -33.88 31.81
C ILE A 466 -2.29 -35.26 32.42
N SER A 467 -2.83 -35.29 33.64
CA SER A 467 -3.19 -36.53 34.34
C SER A 467 -4.48 -36.36 35.14
N GLY A 468 -5.39 -37.34 35.06
CA GLY A 468 -6.67 -37.31 35.79
C GLY A 468 -7.57 -36.11 35.43
N GLY A 469 -7.49 -35.60 34.20
CA GLY A 469 -8.24 -34.41 33.76
C GLY A 469 -7.72 -33.08 34.34
N LYS A 470 -6.50 -33.05 34.92
CA LYS A 470 -5.85 -31.85 35.39
C LYS A 470 -4.58 -31.58 34.57
N ALA A 471 -4.44 -30.36 34.03
CA ALA A 471 -3.19 -29.89 33.45
C ALA A 471 -2.35 -29.14 34.49
N GLU A 472 -1.11 -29.54 34.68
CA GLU A 472 -0.15 -28.91 35.60
C GLU A 472 1.18 -28.64 34.93
N LEU A 473 1.80 -27.54 35.35
CA LEU A 473 3.17 -27.19 34.99
C LEU A 473 4.11 -27.90 35.98
N GLN A 474 4.90 -28.86 35.51
CA GLN A 474 5.83 -29.62 36.36
C GLN A 474 6.98 -28.74 36.84
N SER A 475 7.58 -28.00 35.91
CA SER A 475 8.64 -27.04 36.15
C SER A 475 8.41 -25.83 35.25
N VAL A 476 8.83 -24.65 35.72
CA VAL A 476 8.99 -23.50 34.84
C VAL A 476 10.12 -23.85 33.87
N PRO A 477 9.92 -23.79 32.55
CA PRO A 477 11.02 -23.96 31.61
C PRO A 477 12.07 -22.92 31.94
N ASP A 478 13.31 -23.34 32.10
CA ASP A 478 14.39 -22.40 32.35
C ASP A 478 14.56 -21.46 31.14
N ASP A 479 14.02 -21.75 29.96
CA ASP A 479 14.27 -21.05 28.69
C ASP A 479 13.03 -20.39 28.07
N LEU A 480 12.43 -19.40 28.73
CA LEU A 480 11.10 -18.92 28.36
C LEU A 480 11.08 -17.72 27.38
N PRO A 481 10.39 -17.82 26.21
CA PRO A 481 10.23 -16.77 25.16
C PRO A 481 9.74 -15.35 25.50
N ASP A 482 10.59 -14.36 25.16
CA ASP A 482 10.38 -12.92 25.15
C ASP A 482 9.54 -12.56 23.94
N GLY A 483 8.24 -12.42 24.23
CA GLY A 483 7.24 -12.07 23.24
C GLY A 483 7.03 -13.13 22.15
N MET A 484 6.14 -12.80 21.21
CA MET A 484 5.68 -13.75 20.20
C MET A 484 6.73 -14.14 19.17
N ALA A 485 7.65 -13.23 18.84
CA ALA A 485 8.69 -13.53 17.86
C ALA A 485 9.65 -14.60 18.41
N GLY A 486 10.03 -14.52 19.69
CA GLY A 486 10.86 -15.52 20.36
C GLY A 486 10.20 -16.90 20.42
N LEU A 487 8.89 -16.95 20.72
CA LEU A 487 8.11 -18.20 20.74
C LEU A 487 8.15 -18.90 19.37
N VAL A 488 7.91 -18.12 18.31
CA VAL A 488 7.93 -18.66 16.95
C VAL A 488 9.32 -19.13 16.55
N ILE A 489 10.38 -18.34 16.80
CA ILE A 489 11.75 -18.71 16.45
C ILE A 489 12.19 -19.98 17.19
N SER A 490 11.87 -20.12 18.48
CA SER A 490 12.18 -21.33 19.26
C SER A 490 11.51 -22.59 18.66
N ARG A 491 10.29 -22.47 18.14
CA ARG A 491 9.61 -23.58 17.44
C ARG A 491 10.27 -23.89 16.09
N VAL A 492 10.69 -22.87 15.35
CA VAL A 492 11.41 -23.02 14.07
C VAL A 492 12.76 -23.71 14.26
N ASP A 493 13.48 -23.42 15.34
CA ASP A 493 14.77 -24.01 15.69
C ASP A 493 14.68 -25.52 16.01
N ARG A 494 13.50 -26.02 16.40
CA ARG A 494 13.25 -27.45 16.62
C ARG A 494 12.85 -28.21 15.37
N LEU A 495 12.54 -27.52 14.27
CA LEU A 495 12.25 -28.17 13.01
C LEU A 495 13.51 -28.82 12.44
N ASP A 496 13.32 -29.97 11.79
CA ASP A 496 14.37 -30.58 10.99
C ASP A 496 14.82 -29.64 9.85
N PRO A 497 16.06 -29.77 9.34
CA PRO A 497 16.62 -28.84 8.36
C PRO A 497 15.73 -28.60 7.13
N GLY A 498 15.12 -29.67 6.58
CA GLY A 498 14.25 -29.58 5.41
C GLY A 498 12.95 -28.82 5.69
N SER A 499 12.28 -29.10 6.82
CA SER A 499 11.11 -28.33 7.25
C SER A 499 11.43 -26.85 7.47
N ARG A 500 12.60 -26.54 8.04
CA ARG A 500 13.06 -25.16 8.26
C ARG A 500 13.32 -24.43 6.95
N ALA A 501 13.99 -25.07 5.98
CA ALA A 501 14.25 -24.52 4.66
C ALA A 501 12.97 -24.22 3.88
N VAL A 502 12.00 -25.14 3.92
CA VAL A 502 10.67 -24.98 3.31
C VAL A 502 9.90 -23.81 3.94
N LEU A 503 9.92 -23.69 5.27
CA LEU A 503 9.22 -22.61 5.98
C LEU A 503 9.86 -21.23 5.72
N LYS A 504 11.20 -21.13 5.69
CA LYS A 504 11.91 -19.90 5.31
C LYS A 504 11.60 -19.48 3.87
N SER A 505 11.59 -20.44 2.95
CA SER A 505 11.21 -20.21 1.54
C SER A 505 9.77 -19.69 1.43
N ALA A 506 8.85 -20.26 2.22
CA ALA A 506 7.47 -19.81 2.30
C ALA A 506 7.34 -18.38 2.82
N ALA A 507 8.14 -18.01 3.82
CA ALA A 507 8.11 -16.67 4.41
C ALA A 507 8.48 -15.58 3.38
N VAL A 508 9.39 -15.89 2.44
CA VAL A 508 9.76 -15.00 1.32
C VAL A 508 8.71 -15.01 0.20
N ALA A 509 8.14 -16.18 -0.12
CA ALA A 509 7.14 -16.32 -1.18
C ALA A 509 5.88 -15.47 -0.93
N GLY A 510 5.43 -15.37 0.33
CA GLY A 510 4.34 -14.51 0.72
C GLY A 510 3.48 -15.07 1.85
N GLU A 511 2.40 -14.36 2.18
CA GLU A 511 1.41 -14.83 3.17
C GLU A 511 0.68 -16.08 2.70
N GLN A 512 0.44 -16.18 1.38
CA GLN A 512 -0.13 -17.33 0.69
C GLN A 512 0.86 -17.78 -0.37
N PHE A 513 1.01 -19.09 -0.53
CA PHE A 513 1.99 -19.67 -1.43
C PHE A 513 1.53 -21.04 -1.95
N THR A 514 2.08 -21.43 -3.11
CA THR A 514 1.75 -22.69 -3.77
C THR A 514 2.91 -23.67 -3.66
N ARG A 515 2.61 -24.97 -3.72
CA ARG A 515 3.66 -26.00 -3.70
C ARG A 515 4.73 -25.80 -4.80
N PRO A 516 4.38 -25.45 -6.06
CA PRO A 516 5.39 -25.24 -7.11
C PRO A 516 6.44 -24.17 -6.77
N VAL A 517 6.03 -23.00 -6.26
CA VAL A 517 7.00 -21.94 -5.93
C VAL A 517 7.90 -22.35 -4.76
N ILE A 518 7.37 -23.04 -3.75
CA ILE A 518 8.17 -23.51 -2.62
C ILE A 518 9.15 -24.61 -3.02
N ARG A 519 8.74 -25.54 -3.89
CA ARG A 519 9.64 -26.56 -4.42
C ARG A 519 10.79 -25.93 -5.22
N PHE A 520 10.50 -24.88 -5.99
CA PHE A 520 11.52 -24.14 -6.74
C PHE A 520 12.51 -23.40 -5.84
N LEU A 521 12.03 -22.76 -4.77
CA LEU A 521 12.86 -22.00 -3.84
C LEU A 521 13.70 -22.88 -2.90
N SER A 522 13.05 -23.85 -2.25
CA SER A 522 13.69 -24.68 -1.23
C SER A 522 14.65 -25.71 -1.81
N ARG A 523 14.47 -26.09 -3.09
CA ARG A 523 15.20 -27.19 -3.76
C ARG A 523 15.12 -28.55 -3.06
N GLU A 524 14.25 -28.66 -2.05
CA GLU A 524 14.03 -29.88 -1.27
C GLU A 524 13.24 -30.92 -2.07
N LYS A 525 13.85 -32.08 -2.32
CA LYS A 525 13.19 -33.22 -2.99
C LYS A 525 11.94 -33.68 -2.22
N GLY A 526 11.96 -33.53 -0.89
CA GLY A 526 10.88 -33.88 0.04
C GLY A 526 9.84 -32.78 0.32
N CYS A 527 9.77 -31.70 -0.47
CA CYS A 527 8.92 -30.53 -0.19
C CYS A 527 7.45 -30.87 0.22
N SER A 528 6.81 -31.84 -0.43
CA SER A 528 5.44 -32.27 -0.06
C SER A 528 5.33 -32.88 1.33
N PHE A 529 6.34 -33.66 1.74
CA PHE A 529 6.41 -34.24 3.08
C PHE A 529 6.59 -33.16 4.14
N TYR A 530 7.51 -32.22 3.90
CA TYR A 530 7.77 -31.10 4.81
C TYR A 530 6.58 -30.15 4.95
N LEU A 531 5.88 -29.81 3.86
CA LEU A 531 4.64 -29.02 3.94
C LEU A 531 3.57 -29.70 4.80
N THR A 532 3.43 -31.02 4.68
CA THR A 532 2.49 -31.79 5.51
C THR A 532 2.92 -31.79 6.98
N LYS A 533 4.22 -31.87 7.27
CA LYS A 533 4.76 -31.80 8.63
C LYS A 533 4.56 -30.41 9.25
N LEU A 534 4.80 -29.35 8.49
CA LEU A 534 4.57 -27.96 8.88
C LEU A 534 3.07 -27.69 9.13
N GLU A 535 2.18 -28.24 8.30
CA GLU A 535 0.73 -28.16 8.52
C GLU A 535 0.32 -28.83 9.83
N LYS A 536 0.82 -30.05 10.10
CA LYS A 536 0.58 -30.76 11.37
C LYS A 536 1.12 -30.01 12.58
N SER A 537 2.25 -29.31 12.44
CA SER A 537 2.79 -28.46 13.50
C SER A 537 1.99 -27.17 13.73
N GLY A 538 1.03 -26.84 12.86
CA GLY A 538 0.19 -25.65 12.97
C GLY A 538 0.87 -24.34 12.59
N LEU A 539 2.09 -24.36 12.05
CA LEU A 539 2.80 -23.18 11.56
C LEU A 539 2.20 -22.65 10.24
N ILE A 540 1.68 -23.56 9.42
CA ILE A 540 0.97 -23.26 8.19
C ILE A 540 -0.37 -23.99 8.16
N ARG A 541 -1.27 -23.55 7.29
CA ARG A 541 -2.58 -24.16 7.05
C ARG A 541 -2.83 -24.33 5.56
N ARG A 542 -3.60 -25.35 5.19
CA ARG A 542 -4.03 -25.54 3.81
C ARG A 542 -5.19 -24.59 3.46
N ILE A 543 -5.11 -24.01 2.27
CA ILE A 543 -6.15 -23.14 1.70
C ILE A 543 -6.52 -23.63 0.29
N ASN A 544 -7.59 -23.09 -0.27
CA ASN A 544 -7.98 -23.46 -1.63
C ASN A 544 -6.90 -23.01 -2.63
N GLY A 545 -6.27 -23.97 -3.31
CA GLY A 545 -5.18 -23.71 -4.26
C GLY A 545 -3.76 -23.64 -3.67
N GLY A 546 -3.55 -23.84 -2.37
CA GLY A 546 -2.20 -23.78 -1.78
C GLY A 546 -2.14 -23.86 -0.26
N PHE A 547 -1.22 -23.10 0.31
CA PHE A 547 -0.96 -23.01 1.74
C PHE A 547 -0.87 -21.54 2.15
N ALA A 548 -1.13 -21.26 3.43
CA ALA A 548 -0.92 -19.95 4.03
C ALA A 548 -0.30 -20.12 5.41
N PHE A 549 0.37 -19.08 5.90
CA PHE A 549 0.75 -19.04 7.31
C PHE A 549 -0.51 -19.03 8.20
N THR A 550 -0.42 -19.67 9.37
CA THR A 550 -1.54 -19.66 10.33
C THR A 550 -1.78 -18.25 10.87
N THR A 551 -0.72 -17.47 11.05
CA THR A 551 -0.75 -16.05 11.43
C THR A 551 0.35 -15.28 10.70
N ASN A 552 0.12 -14.00 10.41
CA ASN A 552 1.14 -13.14 9.81
C ASN A 552 2.36 -12.92 10.74
N THR A 553 2.16 -12.98 12.06
CA THR A 553 3.25 -12.90 13.04
C THR A 553 4.25 -14.04 12.89
N ILE A 554 3.81 -15.26 12.59
CA ILE A 554 4.72 -16.38 12.32
C ILE A 554 5.57 -16.08 11.09
N LYS A 555 4.93 -15.64 9.99
CA LYS A 555 5.64 -15.27 8.75
C LYS A 555 6.67 -14.18 9.02
N GLU A 556 6.31 -13.11 9.72
CA GLU A 556 7.19 -11.98 10.01
C GLU A 556 8.38 -12.39 10.87
N ALA A 557 8.16 -13.19 11.91
CA ALA A 557 9.23 -13.74 12.75
C ALA A 557 10.21 -14.57 11.90
N VAL A 558 9.70 -15.54 11.12
CA VAL A 558 10.54 -16.38 10.24
C VAL A 558 11.25 -15.54 9.17
N TYR A 559 10.56 -14.59 8.54
CA TYR A 559 11.16 -13.72 7.53
C TYR A 559 12.28 -12.86 8.13
N SER A 560 12.08 -12.35 9.34
CA SER A 560 13.03 -11.47 10.03
C SER A 560 14.33 -12.16 10.47
N SER A 561 14.34 -13.49 10.65
CA SER A 561 15.55 -14.25 10.99
C SER A 561 16.45 -14.55 9.79
N ILE A 562 15.92 -14.48 8.56
CA ILE A 562 16.69 -14.72 7.33
C ILE A 562 17.66 -13.56 7.10
N LEU A 563 18.91 -13.83 6.68
CA LEU A 563 19.85 -12.76 6.33
C LEU A 563 19.37 -11.95 5.12
N GLU A 564 19.70 -10.66 5.09
CA GLU A 564 19.30 -9.79 3.99
C GLU A 564 19.85 -10.27 2.64
N SER A 565 21.10 -10.75 2.60
CA SER A 565 21.71 -11.35 1.40
C SER A 565 20.90 -12.54 0.87
N GLN A 566 20.42 -13.41 1.77
CA GLN A 566 19.60 -14.56 1.42
C GLN A 566 18.19 -14.15 0.97
N ARG A 567 17.55 -13.17 1.65
CA ARG A 567 16.25 -12.63 1.24
C ARG A 567 16.31 -12.05 -0.17
N ILE A 568 17.38 -11.31 -0.48
CA ILE A 568 17.61 -10.73 -1.81
C ILE A 568 17.61 -11.81 -2.89
N VAL A 569 18.35 -12.91 -2.69
CA VAL A 569 18.40 -14.03 -3.63
C VAL A 569 17.05 -14.72 -3.75
N ALA A 570 16.40 -15.02 -2.63
CA ALA A 570 15.11 -15.69 -2.61
C ALA A 570 14.01 -14.85 -3.30
N HIS A 571 13.95 -13.54 -3.07
CA HIS A 571 13.02 -12.64 -3.77
C HIS A 571 13.24 -12.61 -5.29
N ARG A 572 14.50 -12.62 -5.76
CA ARG A 572 14.82 -12.74 -7.19
C ARG A 572 14.33 -14.06 -7.77
N MET A 573 14.49 -15.16 -7.04
CA MET A 573 14.01 -16.47 -7.46
C MET A 573 12.48 -16.53 -7.53
N VAL A 574 11.76 -15.96 -6.54
CA VAL A 574 10.29 -15.84 -6.59
C VAL A 574 9.87 -15.05 -7.82
N ALA A 575 10.50 -13.90 -8.07
CA ALA A 575 10.19 -13.05 -9.21
C ALA A 575 10.41 -13.78 -10.54
N ALA A 576 11.53 -14.50 -10.69
CA ALA A 576 11.84 -15.28 -11.89
C ALA A 576 10.83 -16.43 -12.09
N PHE A 577 10.41 -17.09 -11.01
CA PHE A 577 9.37 -18.12 -11.09
C PHE A 577 8.03 -17.55 -11.57
N LEU A 578 7.61 -16.41 -11.02
CA LEU A 578 6.37 -15.73 -11.43
C LEU A 578 6.45 -15.25 -12.88
N GLU A 579 7.56 -14.64 -13.28
CA GLU A 579 7.77 -14.19 -14.66
C GLU A 579 7.67 -15.33 -15.69
N ALA A 580 8.16 -16.53 -15.34
CA ALA A 580 8.12 -17.69 -16.22
C ALA A 580 6.76 -18.41 -16.28
N ASN A 581 5.94 -18.31 -15.23
CA ASN A 581 4.72 -19.12 -15.10
C ASN A 581 3.41 -18.31 -15.11
N ASP A 582 3.47 -17.01 -14.81
CA ASP A 582 2.31 -16.14 -14.61
C ASP A 582 2.68 -14.67 -14.81
N ARG A 583 3.09 -14.34 -16.05
CA ARG A 583 3.65 -13.02 -16.41
C ARG A 583 2.65 -11.88 -16.28
N ASP A 584 1.36 -12.19 -16.28
CA ASP A 584 0.27 -11.21 -16.14
C ASP A 584 0.21 -10.59 -14.74
N LYS A 585 0.86 -11.20 -13.74
CA LYS A 585 1.04 -10.66 -12.38
C LYS A 585 2.18 -9.63 -12.31
N LEU A 586 2.13 -8.64 -13.19
CA LEU A 586 3.15 -7.58 -13.32
C LEU A 586 3.49 -6.93 -11.97
N GLU A 587 2.48 -6.62 -11.17
CA GLU A 587 2.61 -5.95 -9.88
C GLU A 587 3.40 -6.81 -8.89
N ALA A 588 3.02 -8.10 -8.76
CA ALA A 588 3.69 -9.02 -7.85
C ALA A 588 5.14 -9.28 -8.28
N ILE A 589 5.39 -9.43 -9.59
CA ILE A 589 6.74 -9.59 -10.14
C ILE A 589 7.59 -8.36 -9.83
N ALA A 590 7.05 -7.16 -10.02
CA ALA A 590 7.75 -5.90 -9.77
C ALA A 590 8.17 -5.76 -8.29
N PHE A 591 7.25 -6.01 -7.35
CA PHE A 591 7.56 -5.96 -5.92
C PHE A 591 8.60 -7.00 -5.51
N GLN A 592 8.55 -8.21 -6.06
CA GLN A 592 9.52 -9.25 -5.77
C GLN A 592 10.91 -8.90 -6.31
N TYR A 593 11.03 -8.36 -7.54
CA TYR A 593 12.32 -7.88 -8.05
C TYR A 593 12.86 -6.69 -7.26
N ASN A 594 11.99 -5.77 -6.81
CA ASN A 594 12.37 -4.64 -5.99
C ASN A 594 12.92 -5.07 -4.62
N ALA A 595 12.23 -6.00 -3.95
CA ALA A 595 12.69 -6.60 -2.69
C ALA A 595 14.00 -7.38 -2.89
N GLY A 596 14.15 -8.03 -4.05
CA GLY A 596 15.38 -8.66 -4.51
C GLY A 596 16.47 -7.68 -4.96
N LYS A 597 16.30 -6.36 -4.81
CA LYS A 597 17.24 -5.32 -5.28
C LYS A 597 17.66 -5.47 -6.74
N ASN A 598 16.85 -6.12 -7.59
CA ASN A 598 17.03 -6.14 -9.04
C ASN A 598 16.24 -4.97 -9.61
N TYR A 599 16.77 -3.76 -9.42
CA TYR A 599 16.05 -2.53 -9.74
C TYR A 599 15.80 -2.35 -11.24
N GLN A 600 16.61 -2.97 -12.10
CA GLN A 600 16.39 -2.91 -13.55
C GLN A 600 15.11 -3.65 -13.95
N LYS A 601 14.94 -4.92 -13.52
CA LYS A 601 13.70 -5.65 -13.78
C LYS A 601 12.52 -5.05 -13.01
N ALA A 602 12.72 -4.59 -11.78
CA ALA A 602 11.67 -3.94 -11.00
C ALA A 602 11.12 -2.71 -11.74
N PHE A 603 11.99 -1.85 -12.28
CA PHE A 603 11.60 -0.72 -13.12
C PHE A 603 10.74 -1.17 -14.30
N SER A 604 11.20 -2.17 -15.09
CA SER A 604 10.45 -2.63 -16.27
C SER A 604 9.04 -3.13 -15.92
N PHE A 605 8.91 -3.93 -14.87
CA PHE A 605 7.60 -4.47 -14.48
C PHE A 605 6.69 -3.43 -13.81
N PHE A 606 7.25 -2.50 -13.00
CA PHE A 606 6.47 -1.37 -12.49
C PHE A 606 6.00 -0.44 -13.61
N TYR A 607 6.84 -0.19 -14.62
CA TYR A 607 6.47 0.62 -15.77
C TYR A 607 5.36 -0.03 -16.59
N LEU A 608 5.44 -1.36 -16.85
CA LEU A 608 4.38 -2.11 -17.52
C LEU A 608 3.08 -2.12 -16.71
N ALA A 609 3.16 -2.26 -15.39
CA ALA A 609 1.98 -2.12 -14.51
C ALA A 609 1.39 -0.71 -14.66
N GLY A 610 2.21 0.34 -14.62
CA GLY A 610 1.76 1.72 -14.83
C GLY A 610 1.06 1.91 -16.19
N LYS A 611 1.62 1.34 -17.28
CA LYS A 611 0.99 1.34 -18.61
C LYS A 611 -0.35 0.63 -18.63
N LYS A 612 -0.44 -0.54 -18.00
CA LYS A 612 -1.69 -1.30 -17.84
C LYS A 612 -2.77 -0.47 -17.14
N TYR A 613 -2.43 0.25 -16.06
CA TYR A 613 -3.40 1.11 -15.38
C TYR A 613 -3.68 2.40 -16.15
N SER A 614 -2.72 2.90 -16.92
CA SER A 614 -2.89 4.07 -17.79
C SER A 614 -3.85 3.80 -18.95
N SER A 615 -3.79 2.61 -19.59
CA SER A 615 -4.65 2.27 -20.74
C SER A 615 -6.12 2.16 -20.35
N ILE A 616 -6.39 1.73 -19.11
CA ILE A 616 -7.73 1.69 -18.51
C ILE A 616 -8.06 3.00 -17.76
N SER A 617 -7.21 4.02 -17.95
CA SER A 617 -7.18 5.35 -17.30
C SER A 617 -7.53 5.39 -15.81
N ALA A 618 -7.05 4.38 -15.10
CA ALA A 618 -6.88 4.34 -13.67
C ALA A 618 -5.65 5.20 -13.30
N THR A 619 -5.81 6.52 -13.41
CA THR A 619 -4.71 7.50 -13.47
C THR A 619 -3.87 7.53 -12.19
N ARG A 620 -4.50 7.42 -11.02
CA ARG A 620 -3.77 7.39 -9.74
C ARG A 620 -3.02 6.08 -9.51
N GLU A 621 -3.56 4.96 -9.99
CA GLU A 621 -2.90 3.67 -9.98
C GLU A 621 -1.71 3.66 -10.93
N ALA A 622 -1.89 4.20 -12.14
CA ALA A 622 -0.81 4.39 -13.09
C ALA A 622 0.33 5.19 -12.45
N LEU A 623 0.00 6.33 -11.83
CA LEU A 623 0.97 7.17 -11.16
C LEU A 623 1.69 6.44 -10.01
N TYR A 624 0.97 5.68 -9.17
CA TYR A 624 1.59 4.88 -8.11
C TYR A 624 2.63 3.89 -8.65
N TYR A 625 2.32 3.15 -9.70
CA TYR A 625 3.28 2.22 -10.29
C TYR A 625 4.42 2.94 -11.01
N TYR A 626 4.13 4.07 -11.67
CA TYR A 626 5.17 4.91 -12.25
C TYR A 626 6.10 5.53 -11.20
N GLU A 627 5.61 5.95 -10.04
CA GLU A 627 6.45 6.40 -8.92
C GLU A 627 7.37 5.28 -8.41
N ASN A 628 6.84 4.05 -8.26
CA ASN A 628 7.67 2.90 -7.90
C ASN A 628 8.71 2.58 -8.97
N ALA A 629 8.35 2.68 -10.26
CA ALA A 629 9.27 2.58 -11.37
C ALA A 629 10.36 3.66 -11.28
N TYR A 630 9.99 4.91 -10.98
CA TYR A 630 10.91 6.04 -10.83
C TYR A 630 11.92 5.79 -9.71
N GLN A 631 11.45 5.32 -8.54
CA GLN A 631 12.33 4.97 -7.42
C GLN A 631 13.29 3.82 -7.76
N ALA A 632 12.81 2.80 -8.48
CA ALA A 632 13.67 1.71 -8.95
C ALA A 632 14.70 2.20 -9.98
N TRP A 633 14.28 3.03 -10.93
CA TRP A 633 15.16 3.62 -11.95
C TRP A 633 16.24 4.51 -11.33
N ARG A 634 15.93 5.33 -10.33
CA ARG A 634 16.96 6.10 -9.61
C ARG A 634 18.03 5.22 -8.97
N LYS A 635 17.66 4.03 -8.47
CA LYS A 635 18.58 3.08 -7.85
C LYS A 635 19.44 2.30 -8.84
N THR A 636 19.08 2.23 -10.13
CA THR A 636 19.95 1.67 -11.17
C THR A 636 21.04 2.65 -11.61
N LYS A 637 21.14 3.82 -10.96
CA LYS A 637 21.89 5.00 -11.42
C LYS A 637 21.42 5.49 -12.78
N GLY A 638 20.18 5.15 -13.16
CA GLY A 638 19.53 5.57 -14.38
C GLY A 638 20.36 5.25 -15.63
N LYS A 639 20.24 4.03 -16.18
CA LYS A 639 20.50 3.86 -17.62
C LYS A 639 19.67 4.93 -18.33
N GLU A 640 20.36 5.93 -18.88
CA GLU A 640 19.82 7.30 -18.97
C GLU A 640 18.57 7.38 -19.87
N LYS A 641 18.40 6.43 -20.80
CA LYS A 641 17.32 6.44 -21.79
C LYS A 641 15.99 5.92 -21.26
N ASP A 642 16.01 4.93 -20.36
CA ASP A 642 14.80 4.21 -19.92
C ASP A 642 13.87 5.11 -19.06
N GLY A 643 14.43 6.14 -18.41
CA GLY A 643 13.66 7.05 -17.56
C GLY A 643 12.86 8.10 -18.31
N ILE A 644 13.18 8.37 -19.58
CA ILE A 644 12.55 9.47 -20.33
C ILE A 644 11.07 9.17 -20.59
N GLU A 645 10.77 7.97 -21.09
CA GLU A 645 9.40 7.55 -21.38
C GLU A 645 8.55 7.47 -20.10
N LEU A 646 9.15 7.05 -18.98
CA LEU A 646 8.52 7.05 -17.67
C LEU A 646 8.13 8.48 -17.24
N LEU A 647 9.06 9.43 -17.30
CA LEU A 647 8.82 10.82 -16.91
C LEU A 647 7.72 11.47 -17.77
N LEU A 648 7.73 11.23 -19.08
CA LEU A 648 6.68 11.70 -19.98
C LEU A 648 5.33 11.04 -19.68
N SER A 649 5.33 9.75 -19.33
CA SER A 649 4.10 9.05 -18.92
C SER A 649 3.54 9.62 -17.62
N MET A 650 4.39 9.92 -16.63
CA MET A 650 3.98 10.59 -15.39
C MET A 650 3.48 12.02 -15.66
N SER A 651 4.19 12.80 -16.47
CA SER A 651 3.78 14.15 -16.89
C SER A 651 2.38 14.14 -17.51
N LYS A 652 2.10 13.16 -18.39
CA LYS A 652 0.74 12.93 -18.92
C LYS A 652 -0.27 12.62 -17.81
N MET A 653 0.05 11.80 -16.81
CA MET A 653 -0.89 11.53 -15.72
C MET A 653 -1.21 12.81 -14.92
N HIS A 654 -0.21 13.64 -14.64
CA HIS A 654 -0.39 14.92 -13.94
C HIS A 654 -1.17 15.95 -14.77
N TRP A 655 -0.98 15.98 -16.09
CA TRP A 655 -1.83 16.78 -16.99
C TRP A 655 -3.30 16.42 -16.83
N ILE A 656 -3.63 15.12 -16.84
CA ILE A 656 -5.03 14.69 -16.73
C ILE A 656 -5.60 14.96 -15.32
N LEU A 657 -4.75 15.05 -14.28
CA LEU A 657 -5.15 15.46 -12.93
C LEU A 657 -5.20 16.99 -12.75
N GLY A 658 -4.84 17.79 -13.76
CA GLY A 658 -4.75 19.25 -13.66
C GLY A 658 -3.59 19.76 -12.78
N GLU A 659 -2.62 18.89 -12.45
CA GLU A 659 -1.46 19.21 -11.62
C GLU A 659 -0.33 19.80 -12.48
N LEU A 660 -0.57 21.01 -13.01
CA LEU A 660 0.24 21.63 -14.08
C LEU A 660 1.70 21.89 -13.69
N GLU A 661 1.98 22.24 -12.43
CA GLU A 661 3.35 22.47 -11.96
C GLU A 661 4.19 21.18 -11.99
N GLU A 662 3.61 20.07 -11.56
CA GLU A 662 4.28 18.76 -11.56
C GLU A 662 4.43 18.22 -13.00
N MET A 663 3.40 18.44 -13.84
CA MET A 663 3.47 18.15 -15.28
C MET A 663 4.67 18.85 -15.94
N LEU A 664 4.83 20.15 -15.69
CA LEU A 664 5.94 20.96 -16.21
C LEU A 664 7.28 20.45 -15.68
N HIS A 665 7.39 20.23 -14.37
CA HIS A 665 8.62 19.75 -13.73
C HIS A 665 9.11 18.42 -14.33
N LEU A 666 8.19 17.45 -14.48
CA LEU A 666 8.51 16.15 -15.07
C LEU A 666 8.89 16.26 -16.56
N GLY A 667 8.24 17.15 -17.31
CA GLY A 667 8.61 17.46 -18.69
C GLY A 667 10.02 18.04 -18.81
N GLU A 668 10.39 18.98 -17.94
CA GLU A 668 11.73 19.57 -17.89
C GLU A 668 12.81 18.55 -17.52
N LEU A 669 12.53 17.67 -16.56
CA LEU A 669 13.41 16.55 -16.22
C LEU A 669 13.61 15.60 -17.41
N ALA A 670 12.52 15.26 -18.11
CA ALA A 670 12.57 14.42 -19.31
C ALA A 670 13.40 15.08 -20.41
N LEU A 671 13.25 16.40 -20.63
CA LEU A 671 14.01 17.17 -21.61
C LEU A 671 15.51 17.19 -21.26
N ALA A 672 15.86 17.47 -20.00
CA ALA A 672 17.25 17.51 -19.55
C ALA A 672 17.93 16.14 -19.68
N LEU A 673 17.19 15.05 -19.47
CA LEU A 673 17.67 13.68 -19.67
C LEU A 673 17.81 13.34 -21.15
N ALA A 674 16.81 13.64 -21.98
CA ALA A 674 16.84 13.40 -23.42
C ALA A 674 18.01 14.12 -24.12
N LYS A 675 18.30 15.37 -23.71
CA LYS A 675 19.46 16.14 -24.19
C LYS A 675 20.79 15.46 -23.85
N ARG A 676 20.95 15.00 -22.60
CA ARG A 676 22.15 14.26 -22.17
C ARG A 676 22.35 12.98 -22.98
N CYS A 677 21.26 12.26 -23.26
CA CYS A 677 21.27 11.03 -24.07
C CYS A 677 21.44 11.25 -25.58
N GLY A 678 21.38 12.49 -26.08
CA GLY A 678 21.39 12.81 -27.51
C GLY A 678 20.18 12.27 -28.28
N MET A 679 19.04 12.05 -27.62
CA MET A 679 17.85 11.44 -28.25
C MET A 679 16.90 12.51 -28.80
N GLN A 680 17.06 12.85 -30.09
CA GLN A 680 16.30 13.94 -30.73
C GLN A 680 14.78 13.76 -30.64
N GLU A 681 14.27 12.56 -30.90
CA GLU A 681 12.83 12.29 -30.79
C GLU A 681 12.31 12.55 -29.36
N SER A 682 13.05 12.08 -28.36
CA SER A 682 12.68 12.27 -26.96
C SER A 682 12.78 13.73 -26.51
N ILE A 683 13.71 14.51 -27.08
CA ILE A 683 13.79 15.96 -26.88
C ILE A 683 12.51 16.63 -27.40
N ALA A 684 12.08 16.28 -28.62
CA ALA A 684 10.85 16.82 -29.21
C ALA A 684 9.60 16.45 -28.39
N ASN A 685 9.49 15.18 -27.96
CA ASN A 685 8.37 14.72 -27.13
C ASN A 685 8.31 15.48 -25.78
N ALA A 686 9.46 15.73 -25.14
CA ALA A 686 9.52 16.49 -23.90
C ALA A 686 9.19 17.97 -24.12
N LEU A 687 9.65 18.57 -25.22
CA LEU A 687 9.28 19.95 -25.58
C LEU A 687 7.78 20.09 -25.85
N SER A 688 7.17 19.12 -26.53
CA SER A 688 5.71 19.12 -26.76
C SER A 688 4.94 19.03 -25.44
N ALA A 689 5.34 18.15 -24.51
CA ALA A 689 4.73 18.05 -23.19
C ALA A 689 4.89 19.35 -22.36
N ILE A 690 6.06 19.98 -22.38
CA ILE A 690 6.30 21.28 -21.74
C ILE A 690 5.44 22.38 -22.40
N GLY A 691 5.31 22.35 -23.72
CA GLY A 691 4.48 23.29 -24.48
C GLY A 691 3.02 23.23 -24.04
N LEU A 692 2.46 22.01 -23.95
CA LEU A 692 1.10 21.80 -23.43
C LEU A 692 0.95 22.31 -21.99
N ALA A 693 1.94 22.07 -21.12
CA ALA A 693 1.90 22.59 -19.75
C ALA A 693 1.84 24.13 -19.72
N TYR A 694 2.58 24.80 -20.62
CA TYR A 694 2.53 26.25 -20.74
C TYR A 694 1.21 26.77 -21.31
N ASP A 695 0.59 26.06 -22.27
CA ASP A 695 -0.73 26.41 -22.80
C ASP A 695 -1.78 26.41 -21.68
N GLU A 696 -1.84 25.33 -20.89
CA GLU A 696 -2.77 25.18 -19.76
C GLU A 696 -2.53 26.24 -18.66
N MET A 697 -1.30 26.77 -18.55
CA MET A 697 -0.96 27.87 -17.65
C MET A 697 -1.22 29.27 -18.25
N GLY A 698 -1.71 29.37 -19.48
CA GLY A 698 -1.92 30.64 -20.19
C GLY A 698 -0.64 31.34 -20.65
N LYS A 699 0.49 30.63 -20.69
CA LYS A 699 1.83 31.12 -21.06
C LYS A 699 2.11 30.86 -22.55
N PHE A 700 1.29 31.45 -23.41
CA PHE A 700 1.22 31.11 -24.84
C PHE A 700 2.51 31.39 -25.63
N GLU A 701 3.30 32.40 -25.25
CA GLU A 701 4.59 32.67 -25.91
C GLU A 701 5.60 31.55 -25.65
N GLN A 702 5.70 31.10 -24.39
CA GLN A 702 6.56 29.98 -24.01
C GLN A 702 6.09 28.68 -24.66
N ALA A 703 4.77 28.43 -24.69
CA ALA A 703 4.19 27.28 -25.35
C ALA A 703 4.51 27.25 -26.85
N THR A 704 4.31 28.37 -27.55
CA THR A 704 4.63 28.52 -28.97
C THR A 704 6.09 28.21 -29.26
N LEU A 705 7.01 28.68 -28.42
CA LEU A 705 8.45 28.42 -28.58
C LEU A 705 8.77 26.92 -28.43
N CYS A 706 8.16 26.25 -27.45
CA CYS A 706 8.35 24.83 -27.21
C CYS A 706 7.80 23.98 -28.37
N HIS A 707 6.55 24.21 -28.78
CA HIS A 707 5.92 23.47 -29.88
C HIS A 707 6.63 23.69 -31.21
N ARG A 708 7.10 24.91 -31.51
CA ARG A 708 7.90 25.19 -32.72
C ARG A 708 9.21 24.41 -32.74
N LYS A 709 9.94 24.38 -31.63
CA LYS A 709 11.18 23.60 -31.52
C LYS A 709 10.91 22.10 -31.67
N ALA A 710 9.80 21.60 -31.12
CA ALA A 710 9.39 20.21 -31.32
C ALA A 710 9.06 19.94 -32.80
N GLU A 711 8.29 20.82 -33.46
CA GLU A 711 7.96 20.76 -34.89
C GLU A 711 9.24 20.66 -35.75
N ASP A 712 10.21 21.54 -35.51
CA ASP A 712 11.48 21.58 -36.26
C ASP A 712 12.24 20.24 -36.16
N ILE A 713 12.31 19.67 -34.96
CA ILE A 713 12.96 18.37 -34.74
C ILE A 713 12.17 17.24 -35.41
N TYR A 714 10.84 17.21 -35.28
CA TYR A 714 10.03 16.19 -35.96
C TYR A 714 10.15 16.26 -37.49
N ARG A 715 10.28 17.47 -38.06
CA ARG A 715 10.58 17.66 -39.49
C ARG A 715 11.93 17.09 -39.88
N GLN A 716 12.97 17.35 -39.09
CA GLN A 716 14.31 16.78 -39.32
C GLN A 716 14.29 15.24 -39.26
N LEU A 717 13.52 14.67 -38.34
CA LEU A 717 13.35 13.22 -38.18
C LEU A 717 12.33 12.60 -39.16
N GLN A 718 11.65 13.42 -39.97
CA GLN A 718 10.58 13.00 -40.89
C GLN A 718 9.44 12.24 -40.19
N GLN A 719 9.12 12.58 -38.93
CA GLN A 719 8.03 11.99 -38.18
C GLN A 719 6.70 12.69 -38.50
N PHE A 720 6.17 12.48 -39.69
CA PHE A 720 5.00 13.21 -40.20
C PHE A 720 3.76 13.24 -39.28
N PRO A 721 3.36 12.15 -38.61
CA PRO A 721 2.26 12.20 -37.64
C PRO A 721 2.52 13.18 -36.48
N ARG A 722 3.76 13.20 -35.96
CA ARG A 722 4.16 14.12 -34.88
C ARG A 722 4.24 15.57 -35.33
N ILE A 723 4.55 15.81 -36.61
CA ILE A 723 4.50 17.16 -37.19
C ILE A 723 3.05 17.66 -37.21
N ILE A 724 2.09 16.80 -37.57
CA ILE A 724 0.65 17.14 -37.54
C ILE A 724 0.22 17.49 -36.11
N ASP A 725 0.60 16.68 -35.11
CA ASP A 725 0.31 16.96 -33.71
C ASP A 725 0.89 18.30 -33.25
N ALA A 726 2.15 18.59 -33.59
CA ALA A 726 2.82 19.83 -33.22
C ALA A 726 2.19 21.06 -33.91
N LEU A 727 1.79 20.94 -35.18
CA LEU A 727 1.08 21.99 -35.91
C LEU A 727 -0.32 22.24 -35.34
N ASN A 728 -1.02 21.18 -34.91
CA ASN A 728 -2.30 21.30 -34.23
C ASN A 728 -2.15 22.06 -32.90
N ASN A 729 -1.17 21.67 -32.07
CA ASN A 729 -0.89 22.35 -30.81
C ASN A 729 -0.55 23.83 -31.04
N LEU A 730 0.33 24.14 -32.00
CA LEU A 730 0.64 25.53 -32.38
C LEU A 730 -0.60 26.32 -32.84
N GLY A 731 -1.52 25.64 -33.55
CA GLY A 731 -2.77 26.24 -33.98
C GLY A 731 -3.69 26.57 -32.80
N ILE A 732 -3.84 25.64 -31.86
CA ILE A 732 -4.63 25.82 -30.63
C ILE A 732 -4.02 26.91 -29.75
N THR A 733 -2.71 26.86 -29.46
CA THR A 733 -1.99 27.93 -28.74
C THR A 733 -2.23 29.30 -29.38
N ALA A 734 -2.22 29.37 -30.72
CA ALA A 734 -2.47 30.61 -31.43
C ALA A 734 -3.93 31.08 -31.31
N LEU A 735 -4.91 30.18 -31.30
CA LEU A 735 -6.31 30.53 -31.02
C LEU A 735 -6.47 31.07 -29.61
N ASP A 736 -5.91 30.40 -28.61
CA ASP A 736 -6.01 30.80 -27.20
C ASP A 736 -5.30 32.14 -26.94
N ALA A 737 -4.23 32.41 -27.67
CA ALA A 737 -3.57 33.72 -27.70
C ALA A 737 -4.32 34.80 -28.53
N GLY A 738 -5.46 34.47 -29.14
CA GLY A 738 -6.26 35.36 -29.99
C GLY A 738 -5.72 35.61 -31.40
N ASN A 739 -4.65 34.92 -31.81
CA ASN A 739 -4.04 35.03 -33.13
C ASN A 739 -4.67 34.05 -34.14
N THR A 740 -5.87 34.40 -34.58
CA THR A 740 -6.67 33.61 -35.53
C THR A 740 -6.00 33.38 -36.88
N VAL A 741 -5.14 34.31 -37.34
CA VAL A 741 -4.43 34.20 -38.63
C VAL A 741 -3.34 33.13 -38.56
N LEU A 742 -2.56 33.13 -37.48
CA LEU A 742 -1.53 32.11 -37.29
C LEU A 742 -2.15 30.73 -37.08
N ALA A 743 -3.25 30.64 -36.33
CA ALA A 743 -3.99 29.41 -36.12
C ALA A 743 -4.44 28.79 -37.45
N GLU A 744 -5.13 29.56 -38.29
CA GLU A 744 -5.59 29.12 -39.61
C GLU A 744 -4.44 28.60 -40.47
N LYS A 745 -3.33 29.34 -40.50
CA LYS A 745 -2.13 28.95 -41.24
C LYS A 745 -1.62 27.58 -40.78
N LYS A 746 -1.55 27.36 -39.46
CA LYS A 746 -1.00 26.13 -38.88
C LYS A 746 -1.91 24.92 -39.08
N PHE A 747 -3.22 25.07 -38.91
CA PHE A 747 -4.16 23.99 -39.22
C PHE A 747 -4.18 23.64 -40.72
N THR A 748 -4.14 24.65 -41.59
CA THR A 748 -4.10 24.43 -43.05
C THR A 748 -2.81 23.73 -43.48
N GLU A 749 -1.68 24.08 -42.86
CA GLU A 749 -0.40 23.41 -43.06
C GLU A 749 -0.47 21.93 -42.64
N ALA A 750 -1.08 21.64 -41.49
CA ALA A 750 -1.27 20.27 -41.00
C ALA A 750 -2.13 19.43 -41.97
N LEU A 751 -3.25 19.98 -42.45
CA LEU A 751 -4.12 19.31 -43.41
C LEU A 751 -3.44 19.07 -44.76
N LYS A 752 -2.71 20.07 -45.27
CA LYS A 752 -1.96 19.94 -46.53
C LYS A 752 -0.91 18.83 -46.42
N LEU A 753 -0.17 18.79 -45.32
CA LEU A 753 0.82 17.73 -45.06
C LEU A 753 0.17 16.34 -45.02
N ALA A 754 -0.96 16.21 -44.33
CA ALA A 754 -1.70 14.96 -44.25
C ALA A 754 -2.20 14.52 -45.64
N GLN A 755 -2.71 15.43 -46.46
CA GLN A 755 -3.16 15.15 -47.83
C GLN A 755 -2.00 14.72 -48.75
N GLU A 756 -0.90 15.47 -48.77
CA GLU A 756 0.27 15.17 -49.61
C GLU A 756 0.88 13.79 -49.29
N ARG A 757 0.84 13.40 -48.01
CA ARG A 757 1.37 12.13 -47.52
C ARG A 757 0.32 11.02 -47.42
N LYS A 758 -0.94 11.31 -47.73
CA LYS A 758 -2.09 10.39 -47.58
C LYS A 758 -2.19 9.78 -46.18
N LEU A 759 -1.92 10.59 -45.15
CA LEU A 759 -1.99 10.20 -43.75
C LEU A 759 -3.43 10.34 -43.24
N ILE A 760 -3.88 9.33 -42.49
CA ILE A 760 -5.13 9.37 -41.74
C ILE A 760 -4.74 9.17 -40.28
N GLU A 761 -4.76 10.25 -39.51
CA GLU A 761 -4.36 10.30 -38.10
C GLU A 761 -5.54 10.76 -37.24
N ALA A 762 -5.62 10.26 -36.00
CA ALA A 762 -6.68 10.64 -35.08
C ALA A 762 -6.67 12.16 -34.79
N SER A 763 -5.48 12.77 -34.70
CA SER A 763 -5.33 14.21 -34.46
C SER A 763 -5.90 15.10 -35.57
N LEU A 764 -6.20 14.55 -36.75
CA LEU A 764 -6.89 15.30 -37.81
C LEU A 764 -8.33 15.65 -37.42
N ALA A 765 -8.97 14.89 -36.53
CA ALA A 765 -10.29 15.25 -36.01
C ALA A 765 -10.23 16.61 -35.29
N ASP A 766 -9.24 16.79 -34.41
CA ASP A 766 -9.03 18.04 -33.67
C ASP A 766 -8.67 19.21 -34.60
N VAL A 767 -7.85 18.96 -35.62
CA VAL A 767 -7.50 19.98 -36.63
C VAL A 767 -8.74 20.43 -37.41
N TYR A 768 -9.56 19.49 -37.88
CA TYR A 768 -10.81 19.82 -38.59
C TYR A 768 -11.81 20.53 -37.67
N ALA A 769 -11.97 20.09 -36.42
CA ALA A 769 -12.85 20.72 -35.45
C ALA A 769 -12.41 22.16 -35.12
N SER A 770 -11.11 22.38 -34.96
CA SER A 770 -10.54 23.71 -34.68
C SER A 770 -10.73 24.69 -35.86
N LEU A 771 -10.57 24.21 -37.09
CA LEU A 771 -10.93 25.00 -38.28
C LEU A 771 -12.43 25.27 -38.39
N GLY A 772 -13.26 24.28 -38.05
CA GLY A 772 -14.72 24.46 -37.95
C GLY A 772 -15.08 25.58 -36.98
N TYR A 773 -14.45 25.61 -35.80
CA TYR A 773 -14.63 26.67 -34.81
C TYR A 773 -14.19 28.05 -35.32
N LEU A 774 -13.04 28.11 -35.98
CA LEU A 774 -12.55 29.37 -36.56
C LEU A 774 -13.52 29.93 -37.62
N LEU A 775 -14.03 29.07 -38.50
CA LEU A 775 -14.99 29.46 -39.53
C LEU A 775 -16.34 29.89 -38.93
N PHE A 776 -16.79 29.18 -37.90
CA PHE A 776 -17.97 29.55 -37.13
C PHE A 776 -17.82 30.95 -36.52
N SER A 777 -16.69 31.23 -35.88
CA SER A 777 -16.41 32.57 -35.28
C SER A 777 -16.39 33.72 -36.30
N ARG A 778 -16.21 33.42 -37.59
CA ARG A 778 -16.22 34.37 -38.72
C ARG A 778 -17.57 34.45 -39.43
N GLY A 779 -18.60 33.76 -38.93
CA GLY A 779 -19.93 33.71 -39.53
C GLY A 779 -20.03 32.81 -40.79
N LYS A 780 -19.01 32.03 -41.11
CA LYS A 780 -19.00 31.10 -42.26
C LYS A 780 -19.65 29.77 -41.88
N LEU A 781 -20.94 29.82 -41.56
CA LEU A 781 -21.69 28.71 -40.95
C LEU A 781 -21.71 27.43 -41.79
N SER A 782 -21.90 27.53 -43.10
CA SER A 782 -21.96 26.34 -43.98
C SER A 782 -20.61 25.65 -44.14
N GLU A 783 -19.52 26.42 -44.28
CA GLU A 783 -18.17 25.87 -44.33
C GLU A 783 -17.83 25.20 -42.98
N ALA A 784 -18.16 25.83 -41.85
CA ALA A 784 -17.92 25.27 -40.52
C ALA A 784 -18.58 23.88 -40.33
N VAL A 785 -19.83 23.69 -40.77
CA VAL A 785 -20.51 22.40 -40.71
C VAL A 785 -19.78 21.32 -41.51
N GLU A 786 -19.24 21.64 -42.69
CA GLU A 786 -18.47 20.68 -43.48
C GLU A 786 -17.21 20.21 -42.74
N TYR A 787 -16.53 21.13 -42.06
CA TYR A 787 -15.34 20.82 -41.26
C TYR A 787 -15.68 19.95 -40.05
N TYR A 788 -16.74 20.25 -39.30
CA TYR A 788 -17.18 19.40 -38.20
C TYR A 788 -17.62 18.01 -38.64
N LYS A 789 -18.29 17.87 -39.81
CA LYS A 789 -18.62 16.55 -40.38
C LYS A 789 -17.38 15.75 -40.77
N LYS A 790 -16.33 16.42 -41.28
CA LYS A 790 -15.03 15.77 -41.55
C LYS A 790 -14.39 15.29 -40.24
N ALA A 791 -14.41 16.10 -39.18
CA ALA A 791 -13.92 15.72 -37.86
C ALA A 791 -14.67 14.50 -37.31
N GLU A 792 -16.01 14.53 -37.34
CA GLU A 792 -16.87 13.41 -36.89
C GLU A 792 -16.55 12.11 -37.64
N LYS A 793 -16.29 12.18 -38.95
CA LYS A 793 -15.92 11.00 -39.75
C LYS A 793 -14.56 10.41 -39.35
N ILE A 794 -13.58 11.25 -39.02
CA ILE A 794 -12.29 10.78 -38.47
C ILE A 794 -12.53 10.13 -37.10
N ASP A 795 -13.30 10.80 -36.23
CA ASP A 795 -13.66 10.25 -34.93
C ASP A 795 -14.38 8.90 -35.04
N GLU A 796 -15.24 8.70 -36.04
CA GLU A 796 -15.88 7.41 -36.34
C GLU A 796 -14.87 6.34 -36.72
N GLN A 797 -13.91 6.66 -37.60
CA GLN A 797 -12.88 5.72 -38.03
C GLN A 797 -11.97 5.24 -36.89
N PHE A 798 -11.69 6.12 -35.92
CA PHE A 798 -10.85 5.79 -34.76
C PHE A 798 -11.66 5.38 -33.51
N GLY A 799 -12.99 5.29 -33.60
CA GLY A 799 -13.85 4.92 -32.48
C GLY A 799 -13.95 5.98 -31.37
N ASN A 800 -13.61 7.23 -31.64
CA ASN A 800 -13.75 8.36 -30.70
C ASN A 800 -15.20 8.84 -30.61
N ILE A 801 -16.05 8.05 -29.95
CA ILE A 801 -17.48 8.36 -29.81
C ILE A 801 -17.75 9.67 -29.05
N ARG A 802 -16.90 10.10 -28.12
CA ARG A 802 -17.05 11.42 -27.46
C ARG A 802 -16.81 12.55 -28.47
N GLY A 803 -15.77 12.46 -29.30
CA GLY A 803 -15.47 13.43 -30.36
C GLY A 803 -16.66 13.59 -31.31
N GLN A 804 -17.29 12.49 -31.72
CA GLN A 804 -18.51 12.52 -32.54
C GLN A 804 -19.65 13.29 -31.87
N ALA A 805 -19.87 13.09 -30.57
CA ALA A 805 -20.92 13.78 -29.82
C ALA A 805 -20.65 15.28 -29.65
N ILE A 806 -19.39 15.66 -29.40
CA ILE A 806 -18.97 17.08 -29.31
C ILE A 806 -19.13 17.77 -30.66
N ASN A 807 -18.62 17.16 -31.73
CA ASN A 807 -18.76 17.69 -33.09
C ASN A 807 -20.25 17.79 -33.51
N GLY A 808 -21.08 16.83 -33.11
CA GLY A 808 -22.52 16.88 -33.29
C GLY A 808 -23.20 18.05 -32.55
N ILE A 809 -22.77 18.37 -31.33
CA ILE A 809 -23.24 19.56 -30.61
C ILE A 809 -22.84 20.85 -31.33
N ASN A 810 -21.60 20.94 -31.82
CA ASN A 810 -21.15 22.11 -32.56
C ASN A 810 -21.95 22.32 -33.86
N ILE A 811 -22.29 21.23 -34.57
CA ILE A 811 -23.19 21.28 -35.72
C ILE A 811 -24.60 21.72 -35.30
N ALA A 812 -25.14 21.18 -34.20
CA ALA A 812 -26.45 21.55 -33.69
C ALA A 812 -26.54 23.06 -33.37
N ASN A 813 -25.53 23.62 -32.71
CA ASN A 813 -25.50 25.07 -32.42
C ASN A 813 -25.55 25.92 -33.70
N ILE A 814 -24.94 25.47 -34.81
CA ILE A 814 -25.03 26.16 -36.10
C ILE A 814 -26.42 26.00 -36.74
N LEU A 815 -27.03 24.82 -36.61
CA LEU A 815 -28.39 24.57 -37.12
C LEU A 815 -29.44 25.42 -36.39
N MET A 816 -29.24 25.67 -35.10
CA MET A 816 -30.05 26.58 -34.29
C MET A 816 -30.07 27.99 -34.89
N GLU A 817 -28.91 28.53 -35.26
CA GLU A 817 -28.81 29.87 -35.89
C GLU A 817 -29.47 29.92 -37.27
N LYS A 818 -29.53 28.80 -37.99
CA LYS A 818 -30.20 28.68 -39.29
C LYS A 818 -31.71 28.42 -39.19
N GLY A 819 -32.22 28.11 -38.00
CA GLY A 819 -33.62 27.72 -37.79
C GLY A 819 -33.96 26.30 -38.24
N GLU A 820 -32.95 25.43 -38.44
CA GLU A 820 -33.13 24.03 -38.87
C GLU A 820 -33.37 23.09 -37.67
N TYR A 821 -34.42 23.37 -36.89
CA TYR A 821 -34.66 22.76 -35.58
C TYR A 821 -34.84 21.23 -35.58
N SER A 822 -35.34 20.64 -36.68
CA SER A 822 -35.54 19.18 -36.77
C SER A 822 -34.21 18.43 -36.80
N SER A 823 -33.25 18.91 -37.59
CA SER A 823 -31.93 18.29 -37.67
C SER A 823 -31.12 18.57 -36.41
N GLU A 824 -31.26 19.77 -35.83
CA GLU A 824 -30.66 20.10 -34.54
C GLU A 824 -31.07 19.12 -33.43
N GLU A 825 -32.37 18.82 -33.30
CA GLU A 825 -32.88 17.88 -32.30
C GLU A 825 -32.27 16.49 -32.46
N GLU A 826 -32.09 16.02 -33.69
CA GLU A 826 -31.46 14.73 -33.99
C GLU A 826 -30.01 14.67 -33.50
N TYR A 827 -29.20 15.70 -33.82
CA TYR A 827 -27.81 15.78 -33.37
C TYR A 827 -27.70 15.85 -31.84
N LEU A 828 -28.51 16.67 -31.18
CA LEU A 828 -28.49 16.83 -29.72
C LEU A 828 -28.97 15.56 -29.00
N THR A 829 -29.99 14.89 -29.54
CA THR A 829 -30.50 13.62 -28.97
C THR A 829 -29.46 12.52 -29.10
N ARG A 830 -28.81 12.41 -30.27
CA ARG A 830 -27.71 11.46 -30.49
C ARG A 830 -26.52 11.75 -29.57
N ALA A 831 -26.12 13.01 -29.44
CA ALA A 831 -25.05 13.42 -28.53
C ALA A 831 -25.40 13.06 -27.07
N LEU A 832 -26.62 13.36 -26.62
CA LEU A 832 -27.08 13.02 -25.27
C LEU A 832 -27.09 11.50 -25.04
N ASP A 833 -27.50 10.69 -26.03
CA ASP A 833 -27.45 9.23 -25.94
C ASP A 833 -26.02 8.71 -25.85
N ILE A 834 -25.10 9.24 -26.68
CA ILE A 834 -23.67 8.91 -26.61
C ILE A 834 -23.11 9.27 -25.23
N PHE A 835 -23.25 10.53 -24.78
CA PHE A 835 -22.76 10.95 -23.46
C PHE A 835 -23.41 10.16 -22.32
N THR A 836 -24.66 9.74 -22.47
CA THR A 836 -25.31 8.85 -21.49
C THR A 836 -24.70 7.45 -21.51
N LYS A 837 -24.38 6.89 -22.68
CA LYS A 837 -23.71 5.59 -22.85
C LYS A 837 -22.31 5.61 -22.24
N ILE A 838 -21.50 6.62 -22.53
CA ILE A 838 -20.17 6.75 -21.91
C ILE A 838 -20.22 7.35 -20.50
N ASN A 839 -21.40 7.77 -20.06
CA ASN A 839 -21.63 8.44 -18.76
C ASN A 839 -20.68 9.62 -18.52
N ASP A 840 -20.51 10.42 -19.56
CA ASP A 840 -19.80 11.67 -19.53
C ASP A 840 -20.75 12.77 -19.04
N ILE A 841 -20.58 13.15 -17.79
CA ILE A 841 -21.56 13.99 -17.09
C ILE A 841 -21.53 15.43 -17.57
N ARG A 842 -20.34 15.95 -17.88
CA ARG A 842 -20.21 17.27 -18.51
C ARG A 842 -20.83 17.27 -19.91
N GLY A 843 -20.56 16.25 -20.72
CA GLY A 843 -21.19 16.09 -22.03
C GLY A 843 -22.72 15.97 -21.96
N MET A 844 -23.24 15.19 -20.99
CA MET A 844 -24.68 15.10 -20.73
C MET A 844 -25.29 16.45 -20.34
N LEU A 845 -24.62 17.21 -19.47
CA LEU A 845 -25.07 18.53 -19.05
C LEU A 845 -25.12 19.51 -20.24
N LEU A 846 -24.07 19.52 -21.07
CA LEU A 846 -24.00 20.33 -22.28
C LEU A 846 -25.14 19.99 -23.26
N ALA A 847 -25.29 18.70 -23.58
CA ALA A 847 -26.34 18.24 -24.50
C ALA A 847 -27.76 18.54 -23.96
N MET A 848 -27.99 18.37 -22.66
CA MET A 848 -29.28 18.66 -22.04
C MET A 848 -29.60 20.16 -21.99
N ASN A 849 -28.59 21.01 -21.82
CA ASN A 849 -28.77 22.45 -21.84
C ASN A 849 -29.14 22.92 -23.26
N ASN A 850 -28.42 22.47 -24.28
CA ASN A 850 -28.72 22.83 -25.68
C ASN A 850 -30.07 22.28 -26.13
N LEU A 851 -30.39 21.02 -25.79
CA LEU A 851 -31.69 20.43 -26.12
C LEU A 851 -32.83 21.16 -25.39
N GLY A 852 -32.60 21.60 -24.15
CA GLY A 852 -33.57 22.38 -23.39
C GLY A 852 -33.80 23.76 -24.00
N GLU A 853 -32.74 24.41 -24.48
CA GLU A 853 -32.83 25.67 -25.21
C GLU A 853 -33.59 25.53 -26.53
N LEU A 854 -33.31 24.48 -27.32
CA LEU A 854 -34.06 24.15 -28.53
C LEU A 854 -35.56 23.99 -28.24
N LYS A 855 -35.92 23.23 -27.18
CA LYS A 855 -37.32 23.06 -26.76
C LYS A 855 -37.96 24.38 -26.32
N ARG A 856 -37.18 25.29 -25.72
CA ARG A 856 -37.68 26.61 -25.32
C ARG A 856 -38.00 27.47 -26.55
N VAL A 857 -37.10 27.53 -27.52
CA VAL A 857 -37.26 28.34 -28.75
C VAL A 857 -38.35 27.80 -29.67
N THR A 858 -38.52 26.48 -29.74
CA THR A 858 -39.62 25.83 -30.48
C THR A 858 -40.97 25.89 -29.75
N GLY A 859 -41.02 26.47 -28.55
CA GLY A 859 -42.25 26.72 -27.78
C GLY A 859 -42.69 25.59 -26.84
N ASP A 860 -41.99 24.46 -26.77
CA ASP A 860 -42.23 23.38 -25.80
C ASP A 860 -41.52 23.66 -24.46
N ILE A 861 -42.00 24.68 -23.75
CA ILE A 861 -41.41 25.13 -22.48
C ILE A 861 -41.50 24.03 -21.39
N ASN A 862 -42.48 23.11 -21.49
CA ASN A 862 -42.62 22.02 -20.54
C ASN A 862 -41.47 21.01 -20.65
N SER A 863 -41.06 20.66 -21.87
CA SER A 863 -39.91 19.80 -22.11
C SER A 863 -38.60 20.51 -21.78
N ALA A 864 -38.46 21.79 -22.15
CA ALA A 864 -37.32 22.62 -21.76
C ALA A 864 -37.10 22.62 -20.23
N TRP A 865 -38.17 22.89 -19.47
CA TRP A 865 -38.13 22.88 -18.02
C TRP A 865 -37.72 21.52 -17.43
N LYS A 866 -38.20 20.41 -18.00
CA LYS A 866 -37.82 19.05 -17.55
C LYS A 866 -36.32 18.81 -17.77
N LEU A 867 -35.79 19.20 -18.93
CA LEU A 867 -34.38 19.06 -19.27
C LEU A 867 -33.49 19.91 -18.36
N HIS A 868 -33.76 21.21 -18.24
CA HIS A 868 -32.97 22.10 -17.37
C HIS A 868 -33.07 21.71 -15.88
N ARG A 869 -34.25 21.26 -15.40
CA ARG A 869 -34.39 20.76 -14.03
C ARG A 869 -33.57 19.49 -13.79
N ARG A 870 -33.48 18.60 -14.79
CA ARG A 870 -32.65 17.41 -14.72
C ARG A 870 -31.17 17.78 -14.78
N ALA A 871 -30.77 18.75 -15.61
CA ALA A 871 -29.41 19.28 -15.68
C ALA A 871 -28.98 19.86 -14.33
N LYS A 872 -29.81 20.72 -13.71
CA LYS A 872 -29.58 21.26 -12.37
C LYS A 872 -29.36 20.18 -11.31
N ARG A 873 -30.19 19.13 -11.29
CA ARG A 873 -30.05 18.03 -10.32
C ARG A 873 -28.75 17.28 -10.52
N LEU A 874 -28.36 17.06 -11.77
CA LEU A 874 -27.12 16.39 -12.12
C LEU A 874 -25.91 17.26 -11.74
N ALA A 875 -25.90 18.55 -12.07
CA ALA A 875 -24.86 19.49 -11.66
C ALA A 875 -24.69 19.55 -10.13
N LEU A 876 -25.79 19.62 -9.37
CA LEU A 876 -25.76 19.58 -7.89
C LEU A 876 -25.23 18.26 -7.33
N ALA A 877 -25.66 17.14 -7.91
CA ALA A 877 -25.17 15.82 -7.49
C ALA A 877 -23.67 15.66 -7.79
N HIS A 878 -23.14 16.38 -8.78
CA HIS A 878 -21.76 16.29 -9.22
C HIS A 878 -20.85 17.43 -8.74
N ASN A 879 -21.41 18.41 -8.01
CA ASN A 879 -20.69 19.58 -7.49
C ASN A 879 -20.00 20.40 -8.60
N ASP A 880 -20.68 20.54 -9.74
CA ASP A 880 -20.22 21.33 -10.90
C ASP A 880 -20.90 22.71 -10.87
N PRO A 881 -20.21 23.78 -10.43
CA PRO A 881 -20.80 25.09 -10.26
C PRO A 881 -21.07 25.83 -11.59
N GLU A 882 -20.29 25.56 -12.64
CA GLU A 882 -20.45 26.16 -13.97
C GLU A 882 -21.72 25.61 -14.63
N ALA A 883 -21.87 24.28 -14.67
CA ALA A 883 -23.07 23.67 -15.23
C ALA A 883 -24.33 23.99 -14.41
N LEU A 884 -24.19 24.21 -13.10
CA LEU A 884 -25.27 24.69 -12.26
C LEU A 884 -25.67 26.14 -12.61
N THR A 885 -24.70 26.99 -12.92
CA THR A 885 -24.91 28.37 -13.37
C THR A 885 -25.74 28.38 -14.66
N ASP A 886 -25.37 27.56 -15.65
CA ASP A 886 -26.10 27.41 -16.92
C ASP A 886 -27.52 26.91 -16.73
N ALA A 887 -27.69 25.83 -15.96
CA ALA A 887 -29.02 25.25 -15.73
C ALA A 887 -29.94 26.25 -15.01
N LEU A 888 -29.42 27.03 -14.06
CA LEU A 888 -30.20 28.07 -13.38
C LEU A 888 -30.54 29.24 -14.31
N ARG A 889 -29.61 29.67 -15.18
CA ARG A 889 -29.86 30.70 -16.18
C ARG A 889 -31.02 30.27 -17.08
N ASN A 890 -30.92 29.09 -17.67
CA ASN A 890 -31.90 28.57 -18.62
C ASN A 890 -33.27 28.32 -17.95
N MET A 891 -33.30 27.78 -16.73
CA MET A 891 -34.54 27.68 -15.94
C MET A 891 -35.19 29.05 -15.67
N GLY A 892 -34.37 30.10 -15.53
CA GLY A 892 -34.84 31.47 -15.38
C GLY A 892 -35.51 31.99 -16.65
N LEU A 893 -34.93 31.70 -17.82
CA LEU A 893 -35.50 32.01 -19.13
C LEU A 893 -36.81 31.23 -19.38
N ASP A 894 -36.86 29.93 -19.07
CA ASP A 894 -38.09 29.13 -19.17
C ASP A 894 -39.25 29.77 -18.38
N LYS A 895 -38.95 30.28 -17.17
CA LYS A 895 -39.94 30.96 -16.32
C LYS A 895 -40.34 32.33 -16.85
N LEU A 896 -39.42 33.05 -17.47
CA LEU A 896 -39.70 34.33 -18.10
C LEU A 896 -40.65 34.17 -19.29
N ASP A 897 -40.49 33.09 -20.08
CA ASP A 897 -41.30 32.84 -21.27
C ASP A 897 -42.75 32.47 -20.96
N ILE A 898 -43.01 31.82 -19.82
CA ILE A 898 -44.38 31.56 -19.33
C ILE A 898 -44.96 32.68 -18.45
N GLY A 899 -44.26 33.82 -18.32
CA GLY A 899 -44.71 34.98 -17.54
C GLY A 899 -44.53 34.88 -16.01
N ASP A 900 -43.84 33.85 -15.50
CA ASP A 900 -43.52 33.70 -14.06
C ASP A 900 -42.29 34.54 -13.69
N THR A 901 -42.50 35.86 -13.68
CA THR A 901 -41.45 36.87 -13.45
C THR A 901 -40.78 36.75 -12.08
N ARG A 902 -41.49 36.22 -11.06
CA ARG A 902 -40.94 36.04 -9.70
C ARG A 902 -39.88 34.95 -9.68
N ASN A 903 -40.18 33.78 -10.24
CA ASN A 903 -39.22 32.68 -10.29
C ASN A 903 -38.12 32.93 -11.34
N ALA A 904 -38.43 33.58 -12.46
CA ALA A 904 -37.44 34.01 -13.44
C ALA A 904 -36.34 34.87 -12.78
N ARG A 905 -36.74 35.90 -12.02
CA ARG A 905 -35.80 36.74 -11.26
C ARG A 905 -34.96 35.91 -10.29
N ARG A 906 -35.60 35.01 -9.53
CA ARG A 906 -34.88 34.19 -8.53
C ARG A 906 -33.78 33.34 -9.17
N TYR A 907 -34.06 32.71 -10.30
CA TYR A 907 -33.10 31.82 -10.96
C TYR A 907 -31.99 32.58 -11.68
N ILE A 908 -32.32 33.63 -12.44
CA ILE A 908 -31.31 34.45 -13.17
C ILE A 908 -30.33 35.10 -12.20
N TYR A 909 -30.82 35.72 -11.11
CA TYR A 909 -29.93 36.37 -10.14
C TYR A 909 -29.11 35.35 -9.34
N ARG A 910 -29.63 34.14 -9.11
CA ARG A 910 -28.85 33.07 -8.47
C ARG A 910 -27.75 32.56 -9.38
N SER A 911 -28.02 32.40 -10.68
CA SER A 911 -27.01 32.08 -11.71
C SER A 911 -25.90 33.15 -11.73
N LEU A 912 -26.28 34.44 -11.81
CA LEU A 912 -25.31 35.54 -11.81
C LEU A 912 -24.44 35.59 -10.54
N THR A 913 -25.04 35.34 -9.37
CA THR A 913 -24.30 35.30 -8.11
C THR A 913 -23.29 34.16 -8.11
N LEU A 914 -23.71 32.97 -8.57
CA LEU A 914 -22.87 31.78 -8.61
C LEU A 914 -21.71 31.95 -9.61
N ALA A 915 -21.95 32.55 -10.78
CA ALA A 915 -20.91 32.86 -11.75
C ALA A 915 -19.82 33.76 -11.14
N ARG A 916 -20.23 34.81 -10.42
CA ARG A 916 -19.32 35.74 -9.73
C ARG A 916 -18.54 35.09 -8.59
N GLU A 917 -19.20 34.26 -7.78
CA GLU A 917 -18.57 33.51 -6.69
C GLU A 917 -17.46 32.58 -7.20
N ASN A 918 -17.61 32.04 -8.42
CA ASN A 918 -16.64 31.12 -9.03
C ASN A 918 -15.67 31.79 -10.01
N ILE A 919 -15.74 33.12 -10.18
CA ILE A 919 -14.89 33.88 -11.12
C ILE A 919 -15.09 33.39 -12.58
N ASP A 920 -16.26 32.84 -12.88
CA ASP A 920 -16.63 32.40 -14.23
C ASP A 920 -17.16 33.60 -15.04
N LYS A 921 -16.25 34.23 -15.79
CA LYS A 921 -16.57 35.40 -16.62
C LYS A 921 -17.50 35.06 -17.79
N SER A 922 -17.42 33.85 -18.32
CA SER A 922 -18.26 33.39 -19.43
C SER A 922 -19.70 33.16 -18.96
N GLY A 923 -19.86 32.46 -17.83
CA GLY A 923 -21.15 32.29 -17.17
C GLY A 923 -21.73 33.62 -16.69
N GLU A 924 -20.91 34.56 -16.21
CA GLU A 924 -21.39 35.90 -15.84
C GLU A 924 -21.95 36.66 -17.05
N LEU A 925 -21.27 36.57 -18.20
CA LEU A 925 -21.70 37.20 -19.45
C LEU A 925 -23.09 36.69 -19.88
N GLU A 926 -23.26 35.38 -19.98
CA GLU A 926 -24.54 34.79 -20.38
C GLU A 926 -25.65 35.05 -19.34
N ALA A 927 -25.32 35.08 -18.05
CA ALA A 927 -26.27 35.43 -17.00
C ALA A 927 -26.71 36.91 -17.05
N GLU A 928 -25.81 37.83 -17.40
CA GLU A 928 -26.15 39.24 -17.64
C GLU A 928 -27.02 39.40 -18.90
N ILE A 929 -26.79 38.63 -19.97
CA ILE A 929 -27.68 38.61 -21.15
C ILE A 929 -29.09 38.15 -20.74
N ALA A 930 -29.22 37.06 -19.98
CA ALA A 930 -30.51 36.60 -19.48
C ALA A 930 -31.19 37.63 -18.56
N ARG A 931 -30.40 38.36 -17.76
CA ARG A 931 -30.88 39.47 -16.94
C ARG A 931 -31.37 40.64 -17.78
N LEU A 932 -30.72 40.95 -18.90
CA LEU A 932 -31.19 41.96 -19.85
C LEU A 932 -32.55 41.58 -20.42
N SER A 933 -32.73 40.33 -20.86
CA SER A 933 -34.03 39.80 -21.31
C SER A 933 -35.11 39.96 -20.25
N TYR A 934 -34.80 39.67 -18.98
CA TYR A 934 -35.70 39.89 -17.86
C TYR A 934 -36.08 41.37 -17.68
N ILE A 935 -35.10 42.29 -17.69
CA ILE A 935 -35.34 43.72 -17.52
C ILE A 935 -36.21 44.28 -18.65
N VAL A 936 -35.96 43.86 -19.89
CA VAL A 936 -36.75 44.27 -21.06
C VAL A 936 -38.18 43.78 -20.92
N LYS A 937 -38.40 42.49 -20.66
CA LYS A 937 -39.73 41.87 -20.62
C LYS A 937 -40.59 42.32 -19.42
N VAL A 938 -39.97 42.66 -18.29
CA VAL A 938 -40.68 43.16 -17.08
C VAL A 938 -40.82 44.69 -17.06
N GLY A 939 -40.05 45.41 -17.89
CA GLY A 939 -40.05 46.87 -17.94
C GLY A 939 -39.47 47.55 -16.70
N ARG A 940 -38.70 46.83 -15.86
CA ARG A 940 -38.12 47.35 -14.61
C ARG A 940 -36.64 46.99 -14.48
N GLY A 941 -35.79 48.00 -14.28
CA GLY A 941 -34.34 47.85 -14.07
C GLY A 941 -33.51 48.77 -14.97
N ASN A 942 -32.21 48.89 -14.69
CA ASN A 942 -31.31 49.76 -15.45
C ASN A 942 -30.70 49.01 -16.65
N ARG A 943 -31.31 49.18 -17.83
CA ARG A 943 -30.86 48.59 -19.11
C ARG A 943 -29.43 48.99 -19.46
N GLY A 944 -29.08 50.27 -19.31
CA GLY A 944 -27.76 50.80 -19.66
C GLY A 944 -26.62 50.26 -18.79
N SER A 945 -26.88 50.04 -17.50
CA SER A 945 -25.89 49.41 -16.61
C SER A 945 -25.63 47.95 -16.94
N CYS A 946 -26.66 47.21 -17.35
CA CYS A 946 -26.53 45.80 -17.76
C CYS A 946 -25.78 45.70 -19.09
N LEU A 947 -26.14 46.53 -20.08
CA LEU A 947 -25.45 46.55 -21.39
C LEU A 947 -23.96 46.87 -21.25
N ARG A 948 -23.57 47.88 -20.45
CA ARG A 948 -22.15 48.20 -20.22
C ARG A 948 -21.37 47.03 -19.61
N ARG A 949 -22.01 46.26 -18.71
CA ARG A 949 -21.38 45.07 -18.11
C ARG A 949 -21.22 43.96 -19.15
N ILE A 950 -22.21 43.76 -20.02
CA ILE A 950 -22.13 42.83 -21.15
C ILE A 950 -21.01 43.23 -22.11
N GLU A 951 -20.89 44.51 -22.47
CA GLU A 951 -19.81 45.02 -23.34
C GLU A 951 -18.43 44.79 -22.71
N GLN A 952 -18.28 45.06 -21.40
CA GLN A 952 -17.05 44.79 -20.67
C GLN A 952 -16.71 43.29 -20.67
N LEU A 953 -17.65 42.43 -20.28
CA LEU A 953 -17.44 40.99 -20.21
C LEU A 953 -17.22 40.37 -21.60
N SER A 954 -17.87 40.90 -22.64
CA SER A 954 -17.64 40.50 -24.03
C SER A 954 -16.22 40.82 -24.48
N ALA A 955 -15.67 41.98 -24.10
CA ALA A 955 -14.27 42.31 -24.36
C ALA A 955 -13.30 41.40 -23.56
N GLU A 956 -13.62 41.08 -22.30
CA GLU A 956 -12.80 40.21 -21.45
C GLU A 956 -12.82 38.72 -21.89
N THR A 957 -13.92 38.25 -22.49
CA THR A 957 -14.09 36.84 -22.93
C THR A 957 -13.86 36.64 -24.43
N GLY A 958 -13.73 37.72 -25.21
CA GLY A 958 -13.58 37.65 -26.67
C GLY A 958 -14.88 37.30 -27.44
N ASN A 959 -16.02 37.14 -26.76
CA ASN A 959 -17.29 36.77 -27.36
C ASN A 959 -18.00 37.99 -27.98
N ARG A 960 -17.68 38.31 -29.24
CA ARG A 960 -18.22 39.49 -29.96
C ARG A 960 -19.73 39.39 -30.25
N PHE A 961 -20.27 38.19 -30.37
CA PHE A 961 -21.70 37.96 -30.64
C PHE A 961 -22.60 38.28 -29.44
N ALA A 962 -22.06 38.31 -28.22
CA ALA A 962 -22.83 38.64 -27.02
C ALA A 962 -23.40 40.07 -27.05
N VAL A 963 -22.65 41.04 -27.58
CA VAL A 963 -23.10 42.45 -27.69
C VAL A 963 -24.20 42.58 -28.74
N GLU A 964 -24.09 41.85 -29.85
CA GLU A 964 -25.12 41.84 -30.90
C GLU A 964 -26.43 41.24 -30.39
N ARG A 965 -26.36 40.09 -29.70
CA ARG A 965 -27.53 39.48 -29.02
C ARG A 965 -28.17 40.45 -28.02
N ALA A 966 -27.37 41.13 -27.20
CA ALA A 966 -27.86 42.12 -26.24
C ALA A 966 -28.56 43.32 -26.92
N ARG A 967 -28.04 43.78 -28.06
CA ARG A 967 -28.67 44.85 -28.85
C ARG A 967 -29.97 44.40 -29.51
N ALA A 968 -30.05 43.17 -30.01
CA ALA A 968 -31.28 42.60 -30.54
C ALA A 968 -32.38 42.53 -29.47
N ILE A 969 -32.05 42.06 -28.27
CA ILE A 969 -32.99 42.03 -27.12
C ILE A 969 -33.53 43.42 -26.78
N LEU A 970 -32.72 44.48 -26.92
CA LEU A 970 -33.16 45.86 -26.69
C LEU A 970 -34.10 46.40 -27.79
N GLN A 971 -33.96 45.91 -29.02
CA GLN A 971 -34.81 46.30 -30.16
C GLN A 971 -36.20 45.62 -30.11
N GLU A 972 -36.32 44.46 -29.48
CA GLU A 972 -37.59 43.75 -29.27
C GLU A 972 -38.47 44.33 -28.14
N ALA A 973 -38.01 45.39 -27.46
CA ALA A 973 -38.77 46.05 -26.41
C ALA A 973 -39.94 46.85 -27.00
N PRO A 974 -41.22 46.65 -26.58
CA PRO A 974 -42.28 47.58 -26.95
C PRO A 974 -41.94 48.97 -26.40
N VAL A 975 -42.08 49.98 -27.26
CA VAL A 975 -41.83 51.42 -26.99
C VAL A 975 -42.63 51.90 -25.79
#